data_AF-A0A7V5RIU5-F1
#
_entry.id   AF-A0A7V5RIU5-F1
#
_cell.length_a   1.000
_cell.length_b   1.000
_cell.length_c   1.000
_cell.angle_alpha   90.00
_cell.angle_beta   90.00
_cell.angle_gamma   90.00
#
_symmetry.space_group_name_H-M   'P 1'
#
loop_
_entity.id
_entity.type
_entity.pdbx_description
1 polymer ?
#
loop_
_entity_poly.entity_id
_entity_poly.type
_entity_poly.pdbx_seq_one_letter_code
_entity_poly.pdbx_strand_id
1 'polypeptide(L)'
;TVNFTGSGSSDSDGTISSYAWDFGDGGTSTAADPSYTYNTAGSYNARLIVTDDGGLTDTAFVAITVNAAANQPPTAVASATPTSGTAPLTVTFTGSGSSDSDGTISSYAWDFGDGGTSTVADPSYTYNTAGSYDARLVVTDDGGLTDTAFVAITVDAAQSGIGSVITGTMGGFNKPNQAKVFYHDGSWWAAAADASDGKWYLWKYTGSSWSRSTQIDSRNSSRPGIQLDAASNTLYVALSHRSSSRFARLTYSAGTWTMDSGFPVSIPGFSHYDEDCISLAIAANGDLWVSRINNSAVEVKRSTDGGATWGSNIVLKTGLNIATGLTDIVAYTLNGVNYIGVGYAENTTSNSVYGFLYHREGDPASSWTDESSQLGMFAGGVHADNHIAMAADAQGNVYMVVKTGGGAGASAVKIGLYKRTASGWSMYTVMAGNGWTRPAVVVDNNSNELYLLGTNEGAPKTGQYKKVSFGNESALEAQQAVVIIENGSEAFTNISAPPHSVDGGMNMMVLAENITANTVWSNLVAVSGGTVQQAPVAVASASPLNGTAPLDVQFTGSSSYDPDGTISSYAWDFGDGIGTSNETNPLYTYNDPGTFSARLVVTDNDGLTDTAYVSITVSDPSNQKPTAVASADVTSGDAPLTVNFTGSGSSDSDGTITSYAWDFGDGGTSTLADPSYTYNTAGNYTAQLVVTDDGGLTDTATVAITVNAVPNEPPVATITQPNDGDSFVVGSTINYAGTGTDPEDGDLAASAFSWFVTTPSAAEQPLASGVKSGSAVANEVGTYVIRLEVVDSEGATASDQISITVTASAKIAASDSTVLAFARLGVPERYDVSGAYPNPFSLQKSQSGTRIRLALPQAQQVRVEVYNVLGQRVATLLRDQSMQAGYHVLRWDGRSSSGQRVPAGLYFIKVRAGELQKSVRISILR
;
A
#
# COMPACT_ATOMS: atom_id res chain seq x y z
N THR A 1 -6.56 27.77 8.65
CA THR A 1 -7.37 29.01 8.66
C THR A 1 -8.82 28.66 8.43
N VAL A 2 -9.73 29.23 9.21
CA VAL A 2 -11.19 29.03 9.10
C VAL A 2 -11.84 30.38 8.80
N ASN A 3 -12.76 30.42 7.85
CA ASN A 3 -13.58 31.60 7.56
C ASN A 3 -14.90 31.45 8.29
N PHE A 4 -15.21 32.42 9.16
CA PHE A 4 -16.44 32.45 9.93
C PHE A 4 -17.43 33.41 9.28
N THR A 5 -18.71 33.09 9.38
CA THR A 5 -19.80 33.93 8.87
C THR A 5 -20.77 34.27 9.98
N GLY A 6 -20.88 35.55 10.30
CA GLY A 6 -21.86 36.11 11.24
C GLY A 6 -22.93 36.93 10.54
N SER A 7 -22.69 37.37 9.30
CA SER A 7 -23.60 38.22 8.51
C SER A 7 -24.95 37.57 8.18
N GLY A 8 -25.09 36.26 8.37
CA GLY A 8 -26.37 35.55 8.29
C GLY A 8 -27.29 35.73 9.50
N SER A 9 -26.86 36.45 10.55
CA SER A 9 -27.68 36.73 11.73
C SER A 9 -28.74 37.78 11.39
N SER A 10 -29.96 37.60 11.91
CA SER A 10 -31.10 38.47 11.62
C SER A 10 -31.86 38.86 12.88
N ASP A 11 -32.39 40.07 12.89
CA ASP A 11 -33.35 40.55 13.88
C ASP A 11 -34.71 40.79 13.20
N SER A 12 -35.78 40.30 13.80
CA SER A 12 -37.13 40.30 13.21
C SER A 12 -37.84 41.65 13.30
N ASP A 13 -37.47 42.50 14.26
CA ASP A 13 -38.07 43.82 14.51
C ASP A 13 -37.06 44.98 14.49
N GLY A 14 -35.80 44.72 14.16
CA GLY A 14 -34.72 45.72 14.14
C GLY A 14 -33.55 45.37 13.21
N THR A 15 -32.34 45.79 13.59
CA THR A 15 -31.09 45.53 12.83
C THR A 15 -29.97 45.08 13.75
N ILE A 16 -29.06 44.23 13.24
CA ILE A 16 -27.86 43.84 14.01
C ILE A 16 -26.90 45.03 14.12
N SER A 17 -26.64 45.47 15.35
CA SER A 17 -25.81 46.63 15.66
C SER A 17 -24.33 46.28 15.80
N SER A 18 -23.99 45.06 16.25
CA SER A 18 -22.60 44.61 16.38
C SER A 18 -22.42 43.09 16.46
N TYR A 19 -21.20 42.64 16.15
CA TYR A 19 -20.74 41.25 16.25
C TYR A 19 -19.56 41.19 17.21
N ALA A 20 -19.48 40.14 18.02
CA ALA A 20 -18.35 39.86 18.89
C ALA A 20 -18.04 38.35 18.86
N TRP A 21 -16.91 38.01 18.24
CA TRP A 21 -16.36 36.66 18.17
C TRP A 21 -15.34 36.43 19.28
N ASP A 22 -15.40 35.25 19.88
CA ASP A 22 -14.39 34.65 20.75
C ASP A 22 -14.07 33.27 20.18
N PHE A 23 -12.86 33.08 19.65
CA PHE A 23 -12.49 31.84 18.96
C PHE A 23 -12.14 30.69 19.93
N GLY A 24 -12.19 30.94 21.25
CA GLY A 24 -11.98 29.90 22.26
C GLY A 24 -10.50 29.58 22.54
N ASP A 25 -9.57 30.20 21.83
CA ASP A 25 -8.11 30.18 22.09
C ASP A 25 -7.59 31.54 22.65
N GLY A 26 -8.51 32.46 22.95
CA GLY A 26 -8.22 33.82 23.38
C GLY A 26 -8.21 34.86 22.26
N GLY A 27 -8.29 34.45 20.99
CA GLY A 27 -8.51 35.35 19.86
C GLY A 27 -9.95 35.89 19.83
N THR A 28 -10.11 37.15 19.42
CA THR A 28 -11.43 37.79 19.27
C THR A 28 -11.53 38.60 17.99
N SER A 29 -12.75 38.89 17.53
CA SER A 29 -13.01 39.78 16.39
C SER A 29 -14.35 40.48 16.52
N THR A 30 -14.51 41.65 15.90
CA THR A 30 -15.79 42.37 15.78
C THR A 30 -16.31 42.47 14.35
N ALA A 31 -15.60 41.88 13.38
CA ALA A 31 -16.09 41.79 12.01
C ALA A 31 -17.27 40.82 11.93
N ALA A 32 -18.22 41.09 11.03
CA ALA A 32 -19.33 40.18 10.76
C ALA A 32 -18.80 38.80 10.29
N ASP A 33 -17.89 38.80 9.32
CA ASP A 33 -17.34 37.59 8.69
C ASP A 33 -15.80 37.54 8.79
N PRO A 34 -15.23 37.18 9.95
CA PRO A 34 -13.78 37.15 10.13
C PRO A 34 -13.14 35.87 9.57
N SER A 35 -11.91 36.00 9.08
CA SER A 35 -11.01 34.87 8.84
C SER A 35 -10.06 34.73 10.03
N TYR A 36 -9.95 33.53 10.61
CA TYR A 36 -9.13 33.29 11.79
C TYR A 36 -8.30 32.01 11.66
N THR A 37 -7.04 32.07 12.10
CA THR A 37 -6.10 30.96 12.03
C THR A 37 -5.79 30.44 13.43
N TYR A 38 -6.24 29.23 13.73
CA TYR A 38 -5.80 28.47 14.89
C TYR A 38 -4.39 27.92 14.64
N ASN A 39 -3.44 28.31 15.48
CA ASN A 39 -2.02 27.92 15.33
C ASN A 39 -1.62 26.75 16.22
N THR A 40 -2.55 26.22 17.02
CA THR A 40 -2.29 25.12 17.95
C THR A 40 -3.32 24.02 17.72
N ALA A 41 -2.89 22.77 17.81
CA ALA A 41 -3.78 21.62 17.73
C ALA A 41 -4.64 21.56 18.99
N GLY A 42 -5.92 21.23 18.82
CA GLY A 42 -6.87 21.24 19.90
C GLY A 42 -8.31 21.27 19.43
N SER A 43 -9.22 21.17 20.38
CA SER A 43 -10.64 21.42 20.14
C SER A 43 -11.01 22.78 20.69
N TYR A 44 -11.49 23.66 19.81
CA TYR A 44 -11.93 25.00 20.11
C TYR A 44 -13.43 25.10 19.93
N ASN A 45 -14.08 25.95 20.72
CA ASN A 45 -15.49 26.22 20.58
C ASN A 45 -15.67 27.72 20.36
N ALA A 46 -15.70 28.11 19.08
CA ALA A 46 -15.83 29.51 18.71
C ALA A 46 -17.24 30.00 19.04
N ARG A 47 -17.31 31.11 19.76
CA ARG A 47 -18.54 31.74 20.23
C ARG A 47 -18.74 33.04 19.46
N LEU A 48 -19.91 33.20 18.84
CA LEU A 48 -20.39 34.48 18.32
C LEU A 48 -21.43 35.05 19.28
N ILE A 49 -21.29 36.32 19.63
CA ILE A 49 -22.34 37.13 20.25
C ILE A 49 -22.76 38.19 19.25
N VAL A 50 -24.05 38.26 18.94
CA VAL A 50 -24.64 39.35 18.16
C VAL A 50 -25.44 40.26 19.07
N THR A 51 -25.41 41.56 18.82
CA THR A 51 -26.22 42.57 19.53
C THR A 51 -27.13 43.27 18.54
N ASP A 52 -28.42 43.40 18.85
CA ASP A 52 -29.38 44.16 18.04
C ASP A 52 -29.28 45.68 18.32
N ASP A 53 -30.09 46.50 17.64
CA ASP A 53 -30.17 47.95 17.84
C ASP A 53 -30.94 48.35 19.12
N GLY A 54 -31.62 47.40 19.77
CA GLY A 54 -32.20 47.52 21.11
C GLY A 54 -31.23 47.24 22.26
N GLY A 55 -30.04 46.71 21.96
CA GLY A 55 -29.01 46.32 22.93
C GLY A 55 -29.18 44.92 23.53
N LEU A 56 -30.08 44.08 23.00
CA LEU A 56 -30.20 42.68 23.39
C LEU A 56 -29.17 41.84 22.65
N THR A 57 -28.79 40.71 23.25
CA THR A 57 -27.76 39.82 22.69
C THR A 57 -28.23 38.39 22.55
N ASP A 58 -27.74 37.70 21.53
CA ASP A 58 -27.86 36.26 21.36
C ASP A 58 -26.50 35.62 21.07
N THR A 59 -26.35 34.33 21.33
CA THR A 59 -25.07 33.61 21.29
C THR A 59 -25.15 32.30 20.53
N ALA A 60 -24.22 32.09 19.60
CA ALA A 60 -24.04 30.84 18.86
C ALA A 60 -22.65 30.24 19.09
N PHE A 61 -22.51 28.93 18.89
CA PHE A 61 -21.25 28.19 19.04
C PHE A 61 -20.97 27.31 17.81
N VAL A 62 -19.70 27.18 17.45
CA VAL A 62 -19.23 26.21 16.45
C VAL A 62 -17.96 25.51 16.97
N ALA A 63 -17.98 24.17 16.94
CA ALA A 63 -16.85 23.36 17.34
C ALA A 63 -15.83 23.26 16.18
N ILE A 64 -14.57 23.58 16.46
CA ILE A 64 -13.46 23.48 15.52
C ILE A 64 -12.45 22.49 16.10
N THR A 65 -12.19 21.40 15.38
CA THR A 65 -11.10 20.47 15.70
C THR A 65 -9.92 20.76 14.80
N VAL A 66 -8.82 21.18 15.41
CA VAL A 66 -7.53 21.35 14.74
C VAL A 66 -6.69 20.13 15.08
N ASN A 67 -6.51 19.24 14.11
CA ASN A 67 -5.67 18.06 14.28
C ASN A 67 -4.20 18.49 14.41
N ALA A 68 -3.43 17.77 15.22
CA ALA A 68 -1.98 17.89 15.19
C ALA A 68 -1.49 17.54 13.78
N ALA A 69 -0.54 18.31 13.25
CA ALA A 69 0.19 17.87 12.07
C ALA A 69 0.84 16.51 12.38
N ALA A 70 0.73 15.57 11.46
CA ALA A 70 1.41 14.29 11.61
C ALA A 70 2.92 14.55 11.61
N ASN A 71 3.61 14.05 12.63
CA ASN A 71 5.06 14.11 12.71
C ASN A 71 5.67 13.47 11.45
N GLN A 72 6.54 14.19 10.75
CA GLN A 72 7.28 13.67 9.60
C GLN A 72 8.61 13.08 10.08
N PRO A 73 9.14 12.03 9.42
CA PRO A 73 10.45 11.51 9.77
C PRO A 73 11.53 12.56 9.50
N PRO A 74 12.62 12.59 10.29
CA PRO A 74 13.73 13.48 10.04
C PRO A 74 14.43 13.11 8.73
N THR A 75 15.26 14.00 8.19
CA THR A 75 16.22 13.69 7.12
C THR A 75 17.60 13.49 7.73
N ALA A 76 18.11 12.25 7.68
CA ALA A 76 19.45 11.92 8.13
C ALA A 76 20.49 12.31 7.07
N VAL A 77 21.49 13.08 7.49
CA VAL A 77 22.63 13.46 6.65
C VAL A 77 23.91 13.05 7.35
N ALA A 78 24.58 12.06 6.77
CA ALA A 78 25.87 11.58 7.22
C ALA A 78 26.97 12.07 6.27
N SER A 79 28.04 12.62 6.83
CA SER A 79 29.29 12.84 6.09
C SER A 79 30.48 12.54 6.98
N ALA A 80 31.64 12.35 6.38
CA ALA A 80 32.86 12.04 7.10
C ALA A 80 34.08 12.68 6.43
N THR A 81 35.12 12.97 7.20
CA THR A 81 36.39 13.44 6.67
C THR A 81 37.56 12.99 7.55
N PRO A 82 38.60 12.38 6.98
CA PRO A 82 38.66 11.85 5.61
C PRO A 82 37.79 10.59 5.45
N THR A 83 37.27 10.31 4.25
CA THR A 83 36.55 9.05 3.93
C THR A 83 37.48 7.91 3.52
N SER A 84 38.77 8.20 3.32
CA SER A 84 39.79 7.18 3.10
C SER A 84 41.13 7.56 3.71
N GLY A 85 41.95 6.55 4.00
CA GLY A 85 43.30 6.73 4.49
C GLY A 85 43.82 5.51 5.23
N THR A 86 45.03 5.60 5.76
CA THR A 86 45.73 4.47 6.36
C THR A 86 45.38 4.23 7.82
N ALA A 87 45.23 2.98 8.25
CA ALA A 87 45.13 2.60 9.66
C ALA A 87 46.38 3.05 10.46
N PRO A 88 46.24 3.58 11.69
CA PRO A 88 44.99 4.01 12.31
C PRO A 88 44.44 5.27 11.63
N LEU A 89 43.22 5.19 11.10
CA LEU A 89 42.55 6.30 10.43
C LEU A 89 41.57 6.96 11.40
N THR A 90 41.90 8.16 11.86
CA THR A 90 40.96 8.99 12.62
C THR A 90 40.06 9.75 11.66
N VAL A 91 38.78 9.45 11.71
CA VAL A 91 37.73 10.06 10.89
C VAL A 91 36.87 10.96 11.78
N THR A 92 36.59 12.17 11.30
CA THR A 92 35.57 13.03 11.90
C THR A 92 34.28 12.82 11.12
N PHE A 93 33.25 12.34 11.80
CA PHE A 93 31.91 12.19 11.26
C PHE A 93 31.09 13.44 11.58
N THR A 94 30.22 13.82 10.65
CA THR A 94 29.27 14.92 10.83
C THR A 94 27.87 14.39 10.59
N GLY A 95 27.06 14.39 11.66
CA GLY A 95 25.64 14.09 11.64
C GLY A 95 24.79 15.33 11.87
N SER A 96 25.37 16.44 12.33
CA SER A 96 24.67 17.71 12.60
C SER A 96 24.08 18.41 11.37
N GLY A 97 24.37 17.91 10.16
CA GLY A 97 23.68 18.30 8.93
C GLY A 97 22.27 17.71 8.80
N SER A 98 21.89 16.78 9.68
CA SER A 98 20.55 16.19 9.70
C SER A 98 19.53 17.22 10.17
N SER A 99 18.34 17.18 9.59
CA SER A 99 17.30 18.18 9.85
C SER A 99 15.94 17.52 9.98
N ASP A 100 15.09 18.14 10.78
CA ASP A 100 13.69 17.81 10.85
C ASP A 100 12.86 19.03 10.43
N SER A 101 11.85 18.80 9.60
CA SER A 101 11.10 19.86 8.91
C SER A 101 9.96 20.41 9.74
N ASP A 102 9.43 19.62 10.67
CA ASP A 102 8.30 19.94 11.54
C ASP A 102 8.63 19.82 13.04
N GLY A 103 9.83 19.36 13.39
CA GLY A 103 10.29 19.24 14.77
C GLY A 103 11.79 19.50 14.96
N THR A 104 12.37 18.77 15.91
CA THR A 104 13.80 18.85 16.26
C THR A 104 14.41 17.47 16.42
N ILE A 105 15.70 17.34 16.10
CA ILE A 105 16.42 16.08 16.31
C ILE A 105 16.60 15.80 17.81
N SER A 106 16.04 14.68 18.28
CA SER A 106 16.14 14.26 19.69
C SER A 106 17.39 13.43 19.98
N SER A 107 17.87 12.63 19.02
CA SER A 107 19.08 11.80 19.23
C SER A 107 19.78 11.37 17.93
N TYR A 108 21.07 11.04 18.08
CA TYR A 108 21.94 10.49 17.05
C TYR A 108 22.47 9.14 17.53
N ALA A 109 22.56 8.16 16.64
CA ALA A 109 23.16 6.87 16.90
C ALA A 109 24.04 6.44 15.71
N TRP A 110 25.35 6.48 15.93
CA TRP A 110 26.36 6.01 14.99
C TRP A 110 26.76 4.57 15.30
N ASP A 111 26.86 3.78 14.24
CA ASP A 111 27.48 2.45 14.19
C ASP A 111 28.57 2.50 13.12
N PHE A 112 29.84 2.39 13.52
CA PHE A 112 30.97 2.63 12.63
C PHE A 112 31.31 1.43 11.73
N GLY A 113 30.58 0.31 11.85
CA GLY A 113 30.76 -0.87 10.99
C GLY A 113 31.86 -1.84 11.45
N ASP A 114 32.65 -1.49 12.47
CA ASP A 114 33.69 -2.34 13.07
C ASP A 114 33.34 -2.80 14.50
N GLY A 115 32.10 -2.54 14.94
CA GLY A 115 31.59 -2.76 16.30
C GLY A 115 31.71 -1.54 17.22
N GLY A 116 32.33 -0.45 16.78
CA GLY A 116 32.31 0.84 17.48
C GLY A 116 30.99 1.59 17.31
N THR A 117 30.56 2.32 18.34
CA THR A 117 29.32 3.12 18.31
C THR A 117 29.50 4.48 18.96
N SER A 118 28.65 5.46 18.62
CA SER A 118 28.58 6.76 19.30
C SER A 118 27.16 7.32 19.33
N THR A 119 26.85 8.16 20.32
CA THR A 119 25.58 8.92 20.39
C THR A 119 25.77 10.43 20.24
N VAL A 120 26.99 10.87 19.94
CA VAL A 120 27.32 12.28 19.68
C VAL A 120 26.98 12.58 18.21
N ALA A 121 26.44 13.77 17.91
CA ALA A 121 26.09 14.16 16.54
C ALA A 121 27.29 14.11 15.58
N ASP A 122 28.43 14.69 16.01
CA ASP A 122 29.66 14.80 15.23
C ASP A 122 30.83 14.12 15.95
N PRO A 123 30.89 12.77 15.97
CA PRO A 123 31.94 12.04 16.67
C PRO A 123 33.24 12.00 15.86
N SER A 124 34.37 11.93 16.56
CA SER A 124 35.63 11.49 15.98
C SER A 124 35.87 10.03 16.38
N TYR A 125 36.14 9.17 15.40
CA TYR A 125 36.35 7.75 15.60
C TYR A 125 37.60 7.28 14.85
N THR A 126 38.36 6.36 15.45
CA THR A 126 39.62 5.86 14.88
C THR A 126 39.48 4.40 14.51
N TYR A 127 39.55 4.11 13.22
CA TYR A 127 39.63 2.75 12.70
C TYR A 127 41.07 2.24 12.78
N ASN A 128 41.30 1.22 13.60
CA ASN A 128 42.64 0.69 13.85
C ASN A 128 43.05 -0.45 12.92
N THR A 129 42.10 -1.01 12.17
CA THR A 129 42.32 -2.14 11.26
C THR A 129 42.01 -1.72 9.84
N ALA A 130 42.76 -2.27 8.89
CA ALA A 130 42.46 -2.09 7.47
C ALA A 130 41.13 -2.76 7.14
N GLY A 131 40.31 -2.11 6.32
CA GLY A 131 39.01 -2.62 5.94
C GLY A 131 38.15 -1.55 5.30
N SER A 132 37.08 -1.99 4.66
CA SER A 132 35.98 -1.11 4.26
C SER A 132 34.92 -1.17 5.35
N TYR A 133 34.45 0.00 5.78
CA TYR A 133 33.47 0.15 6.85
C TYR A 133 32.33 1.05 6.39
N ASP A 134 31.10 0.57 6.50
CA ASP A 134 29.90 1.39 6.29
C ASP A 134 29.47 1.98 7.63
N ALA A 135 29.83 3.23 7.88
CA ALA A 135 29.36 3.94 9.05
C ALA A 135 27.89 4.32 8.86
N ARG A 136 27.02 3.77 9.70
CA ARG A 136 25.57 4.01 9.72
C ARG A 136 25.23 5.06 10.77
N LEU A 137 24.56 6.13 10.37
CA LEU A 137 23.91 7.09 11.24
C LEU A 137 22.40 6.82 11.26
N VAL A 138 21.83 6.65 12.45
CA VAL A 138 20.39 6.72 12.68
C VAL A 138 20.09 7.99 13.46
N VAL A 139 19.15 8.78 12.97
CA VAL A 139 18.70 10.02 13.61
C VAL A 139 17.25 9.85 14.05
N THR A 140 16.92 10.27 15.27
CA THR A 140 15.54 10.26 15.79
C THR A 140 15.07 11.68 16.07
N ASP A 141 13.86 12.03 15.68
CA ASP A 141 13.22 13.33 15.97
C ASP A 141 12.55 13.36 17.37
N ASP A 142 11.93 14.49 17.72
CA ASP A 142 11.19 14.69 18.97
C ASP A 142 9.79 14.03 18.99
N GLY A 143 9.30 13.56 17.85
CA GLY A 143 8.12 12.70 17.72
C GLY A 143 8.40 11.19 17.82
N GLY A 144 9.67 10.79 17.82
CA GLY A 144 10.15 9.40 17.89
C GLY A 144 10.29 8.67 16.55
N LEU A 145 10.15 9.35 15.41
CA LEU A 145 10.43 8.75 14.10
C LEU A 145 11.93 8.82 13.78
N THR A 146 12.37 7.95 12.87
CA THR A 146 13.80 7.78 12.57
C THR A 146 14.09 7.79 11.08
N ASP A 147 15.27 8.26 10.71
CA ASP A 147 15.84 8.10 9.37
C ASP A 147 17.31 7.66 9.45
N THR A 148 17.83 7.07 8.37
CA THR A 148 19.15 6.43 8.33
C THR A 148 19.99 6.90 7.14
N ALA A 149 21.24 7.26 7.39
CA ALA A 149 22.23 7.58 6.37
C ALA A 149 23.50 6.73 6.55
N PHE A 150 24.22 6.51 5.45
CA PHE A 150 25.48 5.75 5.44
C PHE A 150 26.61 6.59 4.87
N VAL A 151 27.82 6.38 5.38
CA VAL A 151 29.05 6.91 4.79
C VAL A 151 30.12 5.83 4.79
N ALA A 152 30.62 5.50 3.60
CA ALA A 152 31.68 4.51 3.43
C ALA A 152 33.03 5.09 3.84
N ILE A 153 33.77 4.34 4.65
CA ILE A 153 35.12 4.64 5.09
C ILE A 153 36.05 3.53 4.61
N THR A 154 37.03 3.89 3.77
CA THR A 154 38.07 2.97 3.32
C THR A 154 39.31 3.18 4.16
N VAL A 155 39.59 2.22 5.04
CA VAL A 155 40.79 2.22 5.84
C VAL A 155 41.79 1.32 5.15
N ASP A 156 42.71 1.93 4.42
CA ASP A 156 43.83 1.20 3.87
C ASP A 156 44.66 0.62 5.01
N ALA A 157 45.26 -0.54 4.77
CA ALA A 157 46.37 -0.95 5.62
C ALA A 157 47.38 0.18 5.63
N ALA A 158 47.97 0.47 6.79
CA ALA A 158 49.08 1.38 6.89
C ALA A 158 50.02 1.12 5.71
N GLN A 159 50.03 2.03 4.74
CA GLN A 159 51.05 2.01 3.70
C GLN A 159 52.33 2.31 4.45
N SER A 160 52.98 1.24 4.91
CA SER A 160 54.38 1.29 5.19
C SER A 160 54.97 1.74 3.88
N GLY A 161 55.36 3.01 3.83
CA GLY A 161 56.20 3.52 2.77
C GLY A 161 57.26 2.48 2.45
N ILE A 162 57.55 2.37 1.17
CA ILE A 162 58.66 1.61 0.61
C ILE A 162 59.83 1.68 1.61
N GLY A 163 60.08 0.58 2.33
CA GLY A 163 61.20 0.47 3.27
C GLY A 163 60.95 0.70 4.77
N SER A 164 59.78 0.41 5.34
CA SER A 164 59.77 0.11 6.79
C SER A 164 60.30 -1.30 7.00
N VAL A 165 61.60 -1.42 7.27
CA VAL A 165 62.21 -2.68 7.70
C VAL A 165 61.52 -3.11 8.99
N ILE A 166 60.54 -4.01 8.91
CA ILE A 166 60.02 -4.69 10.11
C ILE A 166 61.10 -5.69 10.53
N THR A 167 62.09 -5.22 11.28
CA THR A 167 63.16 -6.04 11.85
C THR A 167 62.62 -6.96 12.95
N GLY A 168 61.80 -7.94 12.58
CA GLY A 168 61.51 -9.08 13.41
C GLY A 168 62.76 -9.95 13.46
N THR A 169 63.52 -9.89 14.55
CA THR A 169 64.61 -10.83 14.78
C THR A 169 64.00 -12.18 15.12
N MET A 170 64.13 -13.18 14.25
CA MET A 170 63.90 -14.57 14.66
C MET A 170 65.06 -14.99 15.57
N GLY A 171 64.75 -15.47 16.77
CA GLY A 171 65.72 -15.82 17.81
C GLY A 171 66.78 -16.78 17.29
N GLY A 172 67.99 -16.23 17.16
CA GLY A 172 69.25 -16.71 16.61
C GLY A 172 69.36 -17.97 15.73
N PHE A 173 70.57 -18.19 15.23
CA PHE A 173 70.90 -19.21 14.26
C PHE A 173 72.25 -19.81 14.64
N ASN A 174 72.83 -20.70 13.85
CA ASN A 174 74.24 -21.08 14.09
C ASN A 174 75.02 -21.48 12.85
N LYS A 175 74.44 -21.38 11.64
CA LYS A 175 75.14 -21.59 10.36
C LYS A 175 74.40 -20.91 9.23
N PRO A 176 75.01 -20.03 8.42
CA PRO A 176 74.33 -19.43 7.30
C PRO A 176 73.78 -20.53 6.39
N ASN A 177 72.68 -20.26 5.70
CA ASN A 177 72.18 -20.87 4.47
C ASN A 177 70.90 -21.70 4.64
N GLN A 178 69.73 -21.08 4.40
CA GLN A 178 68.54 -21.60 3.69
C GLN A 178 67.21 -21.63 4.46
N ALA A 179 66.90 -20.61 5.26
CA ALA A 179 65.50 -20.43 5.68
C ALA A 179 64.56 -20.45 4.46
N LYS A 180 63.35 -20.94 4.64
CA LYS A 180 62.32 -20.93 3.59
C LYS A 180 61.05 -20.30 4.13
N VAL A 181 60.35 -19.55 3.30
CA VAL A 181 59.15 -18.82 3.68
C VAL A 181 57.99 -19.22 2.78
N PHE A 182 56.78 -19.26 3.32
CA PHE A 182 55.58 -19.56 2.57
C PHE A 182 54.35 -18.88 3.20
N TYR A 183 53.32 -18.65 2.40
CA TYR A 183 52.08 -18.07 2.89
C TYR A 183 51.01 -19.15 3.05
N HIS A 184 50.30 -19.13 4.18
CA HIS A 184 49.16 -20.02 4.41
C HIS A 184 48.26 -19.48 5.53
N ASP A 185 46.94 -19.63 5.39
CA ASP A 185 45.94 -19.25 6.40
C ASP A 185 46.08 -17.79 6.87
N GLY A 186 46.09 -16.87 5.91
CA GLY A 186 46.19 -15.43 6.20
C GLY A 186 47.54 -14.98 6.78
N SER A 187 48.52 -15.89 6.91
CA SER A 187 49.75 -15.66 7.67
C SER A 187 51.00 -16.10 6.92
N TRP A 188 52.11 -15.41 7.19
CA TRP A 188 53.43 -15.86 6.74
C TRP A 188 54.00 -16.92 7.68
N TRP A 189 54.57 -17.95 7.09
CA TRP A 189 55.24 -19.05 7.79
C TRP A 189 56.67 -19.21 7.31
N ALA A 190 57.56 -19.68 8.18
CA ALA A 190 58.94 -19.95 7.82
C ALA A 190 59.43 -21.28 8.38
N ALA A 191 60.14 -22.05 7.56
CA ALA A 191 61.00 -23.14 8.02
C ALA A 191 62.38 -22.56 8.33
N ALA A 192 62.72 -22.46 9.62
CA ALA A 192 63.97 -21.87 10.08
C ALA A 192 64.51 -22.60 11.34
N ALA A 193 65.83 -22.65 11.48
CA ALA A 193 66.44 -23.22 12.67
C ALA A 193 66.41 -22.23 13.85
N ASP A 194 66.21 -22.74 15.06
CA ASP A 194 66.24 -21.97 16.30
C ASP A 194 67.67 -21.89 16.86
N ALA A 195 68.13 -20.71 17.31
CA ALA A 195 69.49 -20.52 17.84
C ALA A 195 69.78 -21.42 19.03
N SER A 196 68.77 -21.54 19.89
CA SER A 196 68.93 -22.04 21.24
C SER A 196 69.30 -23.51 21.25
N ASP A 197 68.83 -24.26 20.26
CA ASP A 197 69.08 -25.70 20.12
C ASP A 197 69.59 -26.13 18.74
N GLY A 198 69.61 -25.22 17.76
CA GLY A 198 70.03 -25.46 16.37
C GLY A 198 69.07 -26.34 15.57
N LYS A 199 67.89 -26.68 16.09
CA LYS A 199 66.92 -27.58 15.42
C LYS A 199 65.98 -26.79 14.50
N TRP A 200 65.38 -27.48 13.55
CA TRP A 200 64.48 -26.85 12.57
C TRP A 200 63.04 -26.87 13.04
N TYR A 201 62.40 -25.70 12.95
CA TYR A 201 60.99 -25.50 13.29
C TYR A 201 60.27 -24.75 12.19
N LEU A 202 58.94 -24.86 12.19
CA LEU A 202 58.05 -23.91 11.56
C LEU A 202 57.79 -22.74 12.50
N TRP A 203 57.82 -21.54 11.94
CA TRP A 203 57.55 -20.28 12.61
C TRP A 203 56.34 -19.62 11.96
N LYS A 204 55.43 -19.05 12.74
CA LYS A 204 54.27 -18.29 12.26
C LYS A 204 54.48 -16.80 12.54
N TYR A 205 54.29 -15.97 11.52
CA TYR A 205 54.29 -14.52 11.63
C TYR A 205 52.92 -14.03 12.10
N THR A 206 52.89 -13.24 13.18
CA THR A 206 51.67 -12.73 13.82
C THR A 206 51.37 -11.27 13.45
N GLY A 207 51.90 -10.78 12.33
CA GLY A 207 51.79 -9.37 11.92
C GLY A 207 52.88 -8.45 12.47
N SER A 208 53.46 -8.78 13.64
CA SER A 208 54.52 -8.01 14.28
C SER A 208 55.70 -8.84 14.80
N SER A 209 55.53 -10.16 14.93
CA SER A 209 56.54 -11.05 15.51
C SER A 209 56.47 -12.45 14.94
N TRP A 210 57.53 -13.23 15.13
CA TRP A 210 57.57 -14.65 14.78
C TRP A 210 57.39 -15.53 16.01
N SER A 211 56.52 -16.52 15.91
CA SER A 211 56.25 -17.50 16.97
C SER A 211 56.64 -18.91 16.50
N ARG A 212 57.45 -19.61 17.29
CA ARG A 212 57.85 -20.99 17.02
C ARG A 212 56.67 -21.94 17.22
N SER A 213 56.44 -22.82 16.25
CA SER A 213 55.35 -23.80 16.25
C SER A 213 55.91 -25.23 16.25
N THR A 214 55.98 -25.87 15.09
CA THR A 214 56.23 -27.32 14.98
C THR A 214 57.67 -27.65 14.62
N GLN A 215 58.29 -28.58 15.35
CA GLN A 215 59.62 -29.08 15.00
C GLN A 215 59.57 -29.97 13.75
N ILE A 216 60.37 -29.66 12.73
CA ILE A 216 60.41 -30.41 11.46
C ILE A 216 61.65 -31.31 11.32
N ASP A 217 62.76 -30.97 11.98
CA ASP A 217 63.94 -31.85 12.09
C ASP A 217 64.67 -31.62 13.41
N SER A 218 65.19 -32.69 13.99
CA SER A 218 66.04 -32.64 15.19
C SER A 218 67.52 -32.45 14.87
N ARG A 219 67.90 -32.52 13.59
CA ARG A 219 69.29 -32.38 13.15
C ARG A 219 69.60 -30.94 12.78
N ASN A 220 70.67 -30.41 13.36
CA ASN A 220 71.11 -29.02 13.17
C ASN A 220 71.91 -28.75 11.89
N SER A 221 72.18 -29.78 11.10
CA SER A 221 72.93 -29.69 9.84
C SER A 221 72.06 -30.04 8.63
N SER A 222 70.75 -30.20 8.85
CA SER A 222 69.81 -30.38 7.77
C SER A 222 69.47 -29.06 7.09
N ARG A 223 69.06 -29.12 5.83
CA ARG A 223 68.57 -27.94 5.09
C ARG A 223 67.23 -28.23 4.43
N PRO A 224 66.18 -27.44 4.70
CA PRO A 224 64.86 -27.67 4.16
C PRO A 224 64.72 -27.05 2.76
N GLY A 225 64.29 -27.87 1.81
CA GLY A 225 63.42 -27.41 0.72
C GLY A 225 61.98 -27.58 1.17
N ILE A 226 61.10 -26.63 0.83
CA ILE A 226 59.67 -26.72 1.15
C ILE A 226 58.84 -26.62 -0.13
N GLN A 227 57.70 -27.30 -0.13
CA GLN A 227 56.67 -27.13 -1.13
C GLN A 227 55.30 -27.22 -0.47
N LEU A 228 54.51 -26.16 -0.62
CA LEU A 228 53.14 -26.10 -0.12
C LEU A 228 52.19 -26.62 -1.21
N ASP A 229 51.36 -27.59 -0.83
CA ASP A 229 50.13 -27.92 -1.55
C ASP A 229 48.96 -27.24 -0.82
N ALA A 230 48.62 -26.03 -1.29
CA ALA A 230 47.56 -25.23 -0.68
C ALA A 230 46.19 -25.91 -0.84
N ALA A 231 45.97 -26.67 -1.91
CA ALA A 231 44.70 -27.33 -2.17
C ALA A 231 44.43 -28.47 -1.19
N SER A 232 45.47 -29.22 -0.80
CA SER A 232 45.35 -30.31 0.17
C SER A 232 45.76 -29.93 1.59
N ASN A 233 46.07 -28.64 1.85
CA ASN A 233 46.56 -28.18 3.15
C ASN A 233 47.77 -28.99 3.65
N THR A 234 48.66 -29.36 2.73
CA THR A 234 49.81 -30.23 3.02
C THR A 234 51.12 -29.50 2.72
N LEU A 235 52.04 -29.52 3.67
CA LEU A 235 53.40 -29.00 3.52
C LEU A 235 54.38 -30.18 3.41
N TYR A 236 55.12 -30.20 2.32
CA TYR A 236 56.19 -31.15 2.07
C TYR A 236 57.53 -30.51 2.35
N VAL A 237 58.40 -31.20 3.09
CA VAL A 237 59.71 -30.70 3.46
C VAL A 237 60.78 -31.73 3.12
N ALA A 238 61.64 -31.42 2.15
CA ALA A 238 62.82 -32.21 1.85
C ALA A 238 63.99 -31.72 2.72
N LEU A 239 64.48 -32.58 3.60
CA LEU A 239 65.52 -32.27 4.59
C LEU A 239 66.85 -32.86 4.13
N SER A 240 67.65 -32.07 3.42
CA SER A 240 68.99 -32.44 2.99
C SER A 240 69.90 -32.75 4.15
N HIS A 241 70.76 -33.76 4.00
CA HIS A 241 71.83 -34.04 4.96
C HIS A 241 72.99 -34.81 4.29
N ARG A 242 74.21 -34.63 4.80
CA ARG A 242 75.44 -35.24 4.25
C ARG A 242 75.44 -36.77 4.21
N SER A 243 74.71 -37.40 5.10
CA SER A 243 74.67 -38.87 5.22
C SER A 243 73.28 -39.48 5.11
N SER A 244 72.21 -38.68 5.16
CA SER A 244 70.84 -39.23 5.25
C SER A 244 69.79 -38.15 4.98
N SER A 245 69.47 -37.88 3.73
CA SER A 245 68.35 -36.98 3.44
C SER A 245 67.03 -37.58 3.92
N ARG A 246 66.14 -36.74 4.45
CA ARG A 246 64.82 -37.15 4.95
C ARG A 246 63.72 -36.35 4.26
N PHE A 247 62.51 -36.84 4.36
CA PHE A 247 61.32 -36.18 3.88
C PHE A 247 60.30 -36.12 5.01
N ALA A 248 59.78 -34.93 5.29
CA ALA A 248 58.67 -34.74 6.21
C ALA A 248 57.44 -34.30 5.44
N ARG A 249 56.28 -34.74 5.92
CA ARG A 249 54.97 -34.28 5.47
C ARG A 249 54.22 -33.77 6.68
N LEU A 250 53.60 -32.60 6.53
CA LEU A 250 52.82 -31.97 7.58
C LEU A 250 51.45 -31.59 7.02
N THR A 251 50.41 -31.76 7.82
CA THR A 251 49.05 -31.35 7.49
C THR A 251 48.66 -30.14 8.32
N TYR A 252 47.99 -29.17 7.69
CA TYR A 252 47.45 -27.99 8.37
C TYR A 252 46.05 -28.26 8.94
N SER A 253 45.85 -27.93 10.21
CA SER A 253 44.53 -27.91 10.83
C SER A 253 44.49 -26.95 12.02
N ALA A 254 43.42 -26.17 12.12
CA ALA A 254 43.14 -25.26 13.24
C ALA A 254 44.34 -24.36 13.63
N GLY A 255 44.91 -23.65 12.65
CA GLY A 255 45.99 -22.70 12.92
C GLY A 255 47.39 -23.31 13.02
N THR A 256 47.52 -24.64 12.92
CA THR A 256 48.75 -25.38 13.28
C THR A 256 49.14 -26.40 12.22
N TRP A 257 50.43 -26.48 11.92
CA TRP A 257 51.03 -27.55 11.11
C TRP A 257 51.39 -28.73 12.00
N THR A 258 50.86 -29.92 11.72
CA THR A 258 51.21 -31.13 12.48
C THR A 258 51.95 -32.11 11.58
N MET A 259 53.05 -32.68 12.06
CA MET A 259 53.77 -33.71 11.31
C MET A 259 52.94 -34.99 11.24
N ASP A 260 52.76 -35.51 10.03
CA ASP A 260 51.99 -36.71 9.78
C ASP A 260 52.62 -37.93 10.46
N SER A 261 51.77 -38.81 10.98
CA SER A 261 52.22 -40.07 11.57
C SER A 261 53.04 -40.88 10.57
N GLY A 262 54.23 -41.33 10.99
CA GLY A 262 55.17 -42.07 10.14
C GLY A 262 56.24 -41.20 9.47
N PHE A 263 56.14 -39.87 9.52
CA PHE A 263 57.16 -38.95 9.03
C PHE A 263 58.03 -38.40 10.19
N PRO A 264 59.27 -37.95 9.94
CA PRO A 264 59.95 -37.94 8.64
C PRO A 264 60.53 -39.30 8.26
N VAL A 265 60.42 -39.68 6.99
CA VAL A 265 61.03 -40.89 6.41
C VAL A 265 62.38 -40.58 5.74
N SER A 266 63.24 -41.59 5.55
CA SER A 266 64.50 -41.41 4.80
C SER A 266 64.26 -41.42 3.28
N ILE A 267 65.03 -40.62 2.54
CA ILE A 267 65.10 -40.71 1.07
C ILE A 267 66.32 -41.58 0.73
N PRO A 268 66.16 -42.88 0.43
CA PRO A 268 67.27 -43.83 0.39
C PRO A 268 68.29 -43.47 -0.69
N GLY A 269 69.58 -43.47 -0.36
CA GLY A 269 70.66 -43.18 -1.33
C GLY A 269 70.70 -41.75 -1.86
N PHE A 270 69.92 -40.83 -1.26
CA PHE A 270 69.74 -39.46 -1.74
C PHE A 270 70.42 -38.39 -0.85
N SER A 271 71.55 -38.71 -0.22
CA SER A 271 72.37 -37.77 0.59
C SER A 271 72.96 -36.63 -0.22
N HIS A 272 73.19 -35.46 0.39
CA HIS A 272 73.67 -34.27 -0.31
C HIS A 272 75.03 -33.81 0.26
N TYR A 273 76.04 -33.62 -0.58
CA TYR A 273 77.40 -33.25 -0.13
C TYR A 273 77.63 -31.73 0.02
N ASP A 274 76.73 -30.90 -0.50
CA ASP A 274 76.96 -29.46 -0.67
C ASP A 274 76.28 -28.58 0.40
N GLU A 275 76.43 -27.27 0.26
CA GLU A 275 75.90 -26.21 1.12
C GLU A 275 74.42 -25.90 0.94
N ASP A 276 73.69 -26.73 0.19
CA ASP A 276 72.32 -26.41 -0.21
C ASP A 276 71.28 -27.53 -0.04
N CYS A 277 70.01 -27.21 -0.35
CA CYS A 277 68.82 -28.03 -0.12
C CYS A 277 68.52 -28.90 -1.33
N ILE A 278 67.88 -30.04 -1.07
CA ILE A 278 67.18 -30.83 -2.06
C ILE A 278 65.95 -30.02 -2.41
N SER A 279 65.84 -29.65 -3.68
CA SER A 279 64.69 -28.93 -4.20
C SER A 279 63.60 -29.95 -4.51
N LEU A 280 62.35 -29.55 -4.32
CA LEU A 280 61.19 -30.42 -4.54
C LEU A 280 60.07 -29.68 -5.25
N ALA A 281 59.31 -30.41 -6.05
CA ALA A 281 58.09 -29.91 -6.70
C ALA A 281 57.00 -30.99 -6.63
N ILE A 282 55.75 -30.53 -6.70
CA ILE A 282 54.58 -31.40 -6.85
C ILE A 282 54.15 -31.31 -8.30
N ALA A 283 54.13 -32.45 -9.01
CA ALA A 283 53.58 -32.55 -10.35
C ALA A 283 52.05 -32.38 -10.32
N ALA A 284 51.43 -32.10 -11.48
CA ALA A 284 49.99 -31.84 -11.51
C ALA A 284 49.16 -33.10 -11.14
N ASN A 285 49.69 -34.30 -11.35
CA ASN A 285 49.11 -35.55 -10.84
C ASN A 285 49.33 -35.80 -9.33
N GLY A 286 49.96 -34.88 -8.60
CA GLY A 286 50.26 -35.00 -7.17
C GLY A 286 51.55 -35.75 -6.83
N ASP A 287 52.31 -36.22 -7.83
CA ASP A 287 53.59 -36.88 -7.57
C ASP A 287 54.64 -35.90 -7.08
N LEU A 288 55.45 -36.35 -6.13
CA LEU A 288 56.56 -35.57 -5.60
C LEU A 288 57.84 -35.90 -6.35
N TRP A 289 58.53 -34.85 -6.78
CA TRP A 289 59.85 -34.96 -7.38
C TRP A 289 60.86 -34.22 -6.52
N VAL A 290 62.02 -34.84 -6.31
CA VAL A 290 63.17 -34.22 -5.65
C VAL A 290 64.36 -34.25 -6.57
N SER A 291 65.14 -33.17 -6.59
CA SER A 291 66.34 -33.03 -7.41
C SER A 291 67.60 -32.77 -6.57
N ARG A 292 68.75 -33.19 -7.10
CA ARG A 292 70.08 -32.86 -6.56
C ARG A 292 71.16 -32.92 -7.65
N ILE A 293 72.33 -32.39 -7.35
CA ILE A 293 73.58 -32.81 -7.98
C ILE A 293 74.34 -33.75 -7.03
N ASN A 294 74.81 -34.87 -7.56
CA ASN A 294 75.66 -35.82 -6.82
C ASN A 294 76.63 -36.52 -7.76
N ASN A 295 77.92 -36.54 -7.41
CA ASN A 295 78.97 -37.21 -8.20
C ASN A 295 78.96 -36.84 -9.68
N SER A 296 78.87 -35.54 -9.97
CA SER A 296 78.91 -35.00 -11.33
C SER A 296 77.71 -35.39 -12.20
N ALA A 297 76.58 -35.68 -11.55
CA ALA A 297 75.33 -35.99 -12.22
C ALA A 297 74.17 -35.18 -11.63
N VAL A 298 73.26 -34.73 -12.50
CA VAL A 298 71.94 -34.24 -12.11
C VAL A 298 71.05 -35.46 -11.91
N GLU A 299 70.48 -35.60 -10.73
CA GLU A 299 69.65 -36.74 -10.38
C GLU A 299 68.31 -36.29 -9.83
N VAL A 300 67.27 -37.09 -10.10
CA VAL A 300 65.97 -36.95 -9.47
C VAL A 300 65.47 -38.25 -8.86
N LYS A 301 64.51 -38.12 -7.95
CA LYS A 301 63.63 -39.22 -7.53
C LYS A 301 62.19 -38.77 -7.58
N ARG A 302 61.32 -39.75 -7.82
CA ARG A 302 59.86 -39.62 -7.78
C ARG A 302 59.30 -40.41 -6.60
N SER A 303 58.28 -39.85 -5.96
CA SER A 303 57.37 -40.54 -5.05
C SER A 303 55.94 -40.37 -5.58
N THR A 304 55.17 -41.45 -5.51
CA THR A 304 53.77 -41.53 -6.00
C THR A 304 52.75 -41.72 -4.88
N ASP A 305 53.22 -41.70 -3.62
CA ASP A 305 52.43 -41.99 -2.42
C ASP A 305 52.56 -40.88 -1.36
N GLY A 306 52.76 -39.64 -1.82
CA GLY A 306 52.91 -38.48 -0.93
C GLY A 306 54.18 -38.52 -0.09
N GLY A 307 55.26 -39.12 -0.61
CA GLY A 307 56.60 -39.09 -0.01
C GLY A 307 56.90 -40.23 0.97
N ALA A 308 55.98 -41.19 1.13
CA ALA A 308 56.15 -42.32 2.04
C ALA A 308 57.20 -43.32 1.51
N THR A 309 57.20 -43.57 0.20
CA THR A 309 58.22 -44.36 -0.49
C THR A 309 58.83 -43.58 -1.67
N TRP A 310 60.07 -43.92 -2.00
CA TRP A 310 60.85 -43.25 -3.03
C TRP A 310 61.43 -44.25 -4.02
N GLY A 311 61.28 -43.95 -5.32
CA GLY A 311 61.83 -44.77 -6.40
C GLY A 311 63.36 -44.82 -6.42
N SER A 312 63.91 -45.48 -7.45
CA SER A 312 65.34 -45.47 -7.75
C SER A 312 65.81 -44.08 -8.19
N ASN A 313 67.12 -43.80 -8.06
CA ASN A 313 67.71 -42.60 -8.64
C ASN A 313 67.50 -42.62 -10.16
N ILE A 314 67.06 -41.51 -10.72
CA ILE A 314 66.99 -41.27 -12.15
C ILE A 314 68.06 -40.25 -12.49
N VAL A 315 69.07 -40.68 -13.24
CA VAL A 315 70.17 -39.82 -13.68
C VAL A 315 69.72 -39.06 -14.91
N LEU A 316 69.57 -37.74 -14.79
CA LEU A 316 69.12 -36.87 -15.87
C LEU A 316 70.27 -36.49 -16.81
N LYS A 317 71.43 -36.20 -16.22
CA LYS A 317 72.63 -35.77 -16.92
C LYS A 317 73.87 -36.22 -16.17
N THR A 318 74.92 -36.62 -16.89
CA THR A 318 76.23 -36.99 -16.34
C THR A 318 77.34 -36.13 -16.93
N GLY A 319 78.51 -36.16 -16.32
CA GLY A 319 79.69 -35.49 -16.86
C GLY A 319 79.69 -33.99 -16.59
N LEU A 320 79.04 -33.58 -15.49
CA LEU A 320 79.23 -32.25 -14.93
C LEU A 320 80.71 -32.07 -14.54
N ASN A 321 81.25 -30.87 -14.68
CA ASN A 321 82.66 -30.56 -14.45
C ASN A 321 83.10 -30.81 -13.01
N ILE A 322 82.13 -30.86 -12.08
CA ILE A 322 82.37 -31.10 -10.66
C ILE A 322 81.28 -31.93 -9.99
N ALA A 323 81.63 -32.47 -8.82
CA ALA A 323 80.78 -33.38 -8.06
C ALA A 323 79.63 -32.71 -7.29
N THR A 324 79.58 -31.38 -7.26
CA THR A 324 78.68 -30.55 -6.44
C THR A 324 77.98 -29.47 -7.28
N GLY A 325 76.95 -28.83 -6.74
CA GLY A 325 76.13 -27.89 -7.48
C GLY A 325 74.72 -27.77 -6.93
N LEU A 326 73.96 -26.87 -7.53
CA LEU A 326 72.57 -26.63 -7.21
C LEU A 326 71.62 -27.17 -8.27
N THR A 327 70.44 -27.51 -7.79
CA THR A 327 69.26 -27.71 -8.62
C THR A 327 68.12 -26.87 -8.09
N ASP A 328 67.27 -26.40 -8.98
CA ASP A 328 65.91 -26.01 -8.62
C ASP A 328 64.92 -26.77 -9.50
N ILE A 329 63.71 -26.97 -9.01
CA ILE A 329 62.70 -27.79 -9.68
C ILE A 329 61.35 -27.08 -9.63
N VAL A 330 60.67 -27.02 -10.77
CA VAL A 330 59.38 -26.33 -10.91
C VAL A 330 58.41 -27.22 -11.67
N ALA A 331 57.14 -27.20 -11.25
CA ALA A 331 56.04 -27.74 -12.03
C ALA A 331 55.41 -26.62 -12.85
N TYR A 332 55.09 -26.88 -14.12
CA TYR A 332 54.48 -25.87 -14.99
C TYR A 332 53.57 -26.51 -16.04
N THR A 333 52.57 -25.76 -16.47
CA THR A 333 51.60 -26.19 -17.49
C THR A 333 51.73 -25.29 -18.70
N LEU A 334 52.20 -25.82 -19.82
CA LEU A 334 52.39 -25.06 -21.06
C LEU A 334 51.50 -25.63 -22.16
N ASN A 335 50.63 -24.78 -22.73
CA ASN A 335 49.63 -25.17 -23.74
C ASN A 335 48.78 -26.39 -23.31
N GLY A 336 48.36 -26.41 -22.04
CA GLY A 336 47.53 -27.48 -21.47
C GLY A 336 48.26 -28.80 -21.21
N VAL A 337 49.59 -28.83 -21.32
CA VAL A 337 50.41 -30.01 -21.00
C VAL A 337 51.24 -29.73 -19.75
N ASN A 338 51.26 -30.69 -18.82
CA ASN A 338 51.96 -30.58 -17.54
C ASN A 338 53.39 -31.11 -17.63
N TYR A 339 54.31 -30.42 -16.97
CA TYR A 339 55.73 -30.73 -16.98
C TYR A 339 56.34 -30.57 -15.59
N ILE A 340 57.43 -31.30 -15.36
CA ILE A 340 58.40 -31.03 -14.31
C ILE A 340 59.69 -30.55 -14.99
N GLY A 341 60.16 -29.36 -14.62
CA GLY A 341 61.42 -28.79 -15.08
C GLY A 341 62.47 -28.80 -13.97
N VAL A 342 63.69 -29.22 -14.28
CA VAL A 342 64.86 -29.20 -13.39
C VAL A 342 65.92 -28.30 -14.00
N GLY A 343 66.13 -27.15 -13.37
CA GLY A 343 67.30 -26.32 -13.63
C GLY A 343 68.47 -26.77 -12.77
N TYR A 344 69.68 -26.62 -13.27
CA TYR A 344 70.88 -26.94 -12.53
C TYR A 344 71.99 -25.91 -12.77
N ALA A 345 72.86 -25.73 -11.79
CA ALA A 345 74.04 -24.88 -11.87
C ALA A 345 75.21 -25.50 -11.08
N GLU A 346 76.39 -25.59 -11.68
CA GLU A 346 77.58 -26.15 -11.03
C GLU A 346 78.22 -25.20 -10.02
N ASN A 347 78.84 -25.78 -8.98
CA ASN A 347 79.51 -25.08 -7.89
C ASN A 347 81.03 -24.83 -8.09
N THR A 348 81.46 -24.00 -9.06
CA THR A 348 82.87 -23.56 -9.16
C THR A 348 83.08 -22.09 -9.54
N THR A 349 84.32 -21.63 -9.33
CA THR A 349 84.84 -20.35 -9.82
C THR A 349 85.43 -20.43 -11.23
N SER A 350 85.57 -21.64 -11.82
CA SER A 350 86.07 -21.83 -13.18
C SER A 350 85.50 -23.10 -13.84
N ASN A 351 84.91 -22.90 -15.01
CA ASN A 351 84.20 -23.80 -15.92
C ASN A 351 82.77 -24.24 -15.53
N SER A 352 82.07 -23.55 -14.62
CA SER A 352 80.68 -23.93 -14.25
C SER A 352 79.70 -23.85 -15.42
N VAL A 353 78.90 -24.90 -15.61
CA VAL A 353 77.73 -24.89 -16.50
C VAL A 353 76.41 -24.78 -15.72
N TYR A 354 75.40 -24.26 -16.39
CA TYR A 354 74.01 -24.35 -15.97
C TYR A 354 73.20 -24.95 -17.12
N GLY A 355 72.02 -25.47 -16.79
CA GLY A 355 71.17 -26.12 -17.76
C GLY A 355 69.75 -26.31 -17.29
N PHE A 356 68.93 -26.85 -18.18
CA PHE A 356 67.53 -27.14 -17.90
C PHE A 356 67.13 -28.44 -18.60
N LEU A 357 66.50 -29.34 -17.85
CA LEU A 357 65.88 -30.55 -18.36
C LEU A 357 64.43 -30.59 -17.94
N TYR A 358 63.55 -31.17 -18.74
CA TYR A 358 62.16 -31.35 -18.35
C TYR A 358 61.63 -32.75 -18.64
N HIS A 359 60.64 -33.14 -17.85
CA HIS A 359 59.84 -34.34 -17.99
C HIS A 359 58.41 -33.93 -18.31
N ARG A 360 57.82 -34.54 -19.34
CA ARG A 360 56.40 -34.39 -19.66
C ARG A 360 55.59 -35.39 -18.85
N GLU A 361 54.58 -34.91 -18.16
CA GLU A 361 53.71 -35.77 -17.38
C GLU A 361 52.97 -36.77 -18.29
N GLY A 362 52.95 -38.04 -17.87
CA GLY A 362 52.43 -39.17 -18.65
C GLY A 362 53.51 -39.99 -19.36
N ASP A 363 54.72 -39.43 -19.56
CA ASP A 363 55.85 -40.19 -20.09
C ASP A 363 56.47 -41.11 -19.02
N PRO A 364 57.29 -42.11 -19.41
CA PRO A 364 58.08 -42.88 -18.44
C PRO A 364 58.95 -41.94 -17.59
N ALA A 365 59.07 -42.21 -16.28
CA ALA A 365 59.79 -41.33 -15.35
C ALA A 365 61.27 -41.09 -15.72
N SER A 366 61.87 -41.99 -16.50
CA SER A 366 63.24 -41.88 -17.03
C SER A 366 63.35 -41.08 -18.33
N SER A 367 62.23 -40.64 -18.92
CA SER A 367 62.18 -39.85 -20.15
C SER A 367 62.29 -38.36 -19.83
N TRP A 368 63.40 -37.76 -20.21
CA TRP A 368 63.70 -36.35 -20.00
C TRP A 368 64.26 -35.72 -21.27
N THR A 369 63.85 -34.49 -21.54
CA THR A 369 64.39 -33.68 -22.62
C THR A 369 65.41 -32.70 -22.05
N ASP A 370 66.63 -32.70 -22.59
CA ASP A 370 67.69 -31.76 -22.23
C ASP A 370 67.66 -30.54 -23.16
N GLU A 371 67.31 -29.37 -22.62
CA GLU A 371 67.33 -28.08 -23.34
C GLU A 371 68.58 -27.24 -22.98
N SER A 372 69.56 -27.80 -22.27
CA SER A 372 70.69 -27.03 -21.74
C SER A 372 71.52 -26.35 -22.83
N SER A 373 71.56 -26.91 -24.04
CA SER A 373 72.26 -26.29 -25.17
C SER A 373 71.54 -25.08 -25.79
N GLN A 374 70.26 -24.88 -25.46
CA GLN A 374 69.45 -23.76 -25.95
C GLN A 374 69.61 -22.50 -25.08
N LEU A 375 70.15 -22.66 -23.87
CA LEU A 375 70.45 -21.55 -22.98
C LEU A 375 71.69 -20.82 -23.51
N GLY A 376 71.48 -19.62 -24.06
CA GLY A 376 72.59 -18.76 -24.50
C GLY A 376 73.52 -18.39 -23.33
N MET A 377 74.80 -18.15 -23.63
CA MET A 377 75.77 -17.68 -22.62
C MET A 377 75.95 -16.16 -22.71
N PHE A 378 76.03 -15.48 -21.57
CA PHE A 378 76.38 -14.06 -21.53
C PHE A 378 77.82 -13.84 -22.03
N ALA A 379 78.02 -12.86 -22.92
CA ALA A 379 79.34 -12.53 -23.44
C ALA A 379 80.33 -12.19 -22.31
N GLY A 380 81.46 -12.90 -22.25
CA GLY A 380 82.49 -12.77 -21.21
C GLY A 380 82.17 -13.46 -19.87
N GLY A 381 80.96 -14.00 -19.69
CA GLY A 381 80.55 -14.79 -18.53
C GLY A 381 80.71 -16.28 -18.82
N VAL A 382 81.64 -16.93 -18.15
CA VAL A 382 81.99 -18.33 -18.45
C VAL A 382 81.46 -19.29 -17.39
N HIS A 383 80.95 -18.81 -16.25
CA HIS A 383 80.64 -19.67 -15.09
C HIS A 383 79.30 -19.28 -14.49
N ALA A 384 78.53 -20.21 -13.93
CA ALA A 384 77.57 -19.93 -12.86
C ALA A 384 78.28 -20.00 -11.50
N ASP A 385 77.96 -19.08 -10.58
CA ASP A 385 78.37 -19.17 -9.18
C ASP A 385 77.15 -19.65 -8.37
N ASN A 386 77.17 -20.94 -8.01
CA ASN A 386 76.43 -21.67 -6.97
C ASN A 386 74.97 -21.29 -6.69
N HIS A 387 74.27 -20.56 -7.56
CA HIS A 387 73.00 -19.95 -7.19
C HIS A 387 72.06 -19.89 -8.38
N ILE A 388 70.99 -20.67 -8.26
CA ILE A 388 69.89 -20.78 -9.20
C ILE A 388 68.59 -20.75 -8.42
N ALA A 389 67.60 -20.04 -8.96
CA ALA A 389 66.22 -20.12 -8.51
C ALA A 389 65.30 -20.12 -9.71
N MET A 390 64.18 -20.82 -9.58
CA MET A 390 63.19 -20.98 -10.63
C MET A 390 61.78 -20.74 -10.13
N ALA A 391 60.96 -20.18 -11.00
CA ALA A 391 59.52 -20.06 -10.81
C ALA A 391 58.82 -20.20 -12.16
N ALA A 392 57.53 -20.51 -12.14
CA ALA A 392 56.70 -20.57 -13.34
C ALA A 392 55.47 -19.66 -13.18
N ASP A 393 55.07 -19.01 -14.27
CA ASP A 393 53.82 -18.24 -14.31
C ASP A 393 52.61 -19.09 -14.68
N ALA A 394 51.43 -18.50 -14.54
CA ALA A 394 50.16 -19.13 -14.85
C ALA A 394 50.01 -19.52 -16.34
N GLN A 395 50.80 -18.91 -17.22
CA GLN A 395 50.85 -19.25 -18.65
C GLN A 395 51.85 -20.39 -18.95
N GLY A 396 52.58 -20.86 -17.94
CA GLY A 396 53.57 -21.92 -18.06
C GLY A 396 54.93 -21.46 -18.56
N ASN A 397 55.21 -20.16 -18.57
CA ASN A 397 56.57 -19.68 -18.81
C ASN A 397 57.42 -19.96 -17.58
N VAL A 398 58.65 -20.44 -17.80
CA VAL A 398 59.59 -20.73 -16.71
C VAL A 398 60.64 -19.63 -16.64
N TYR A 399 60.79 -19.05 -15.47
CA TYR A 399 61.81 -18.07 -15.15
C TYR A 399 62.91 -18.73 -14.37
N MET A 400 64.15 -18.63 -14.85
CA MET A 400 65.34 -19.17 -14.20
C MET A 400 66.34 -18.04 -14.01
N VAL A 401 66.57 -17.64 -12.77
CA VAL A 401 67.58 -16.65 -12.42
C VAL A 401 68.87 -17.36 -12.02
N VAL A 402 69.98 -16.94 -12.60
CA VAL A 402 71.30 -17.50 -12.33
C VAL A 402 72.30 -16.38 -12.11
N LYS A 403 73.23 -16.58 -11.17
CA LYS A 403 74.42 -15.74 -11.09
C LYS A 403 75.48 -16.32 -12.02
N THR A 404 75.91 -15.55 -13.01
CA THR A 404 77.03 -15.95 -13.87
C THR A 404 78.34 -15.39 -13.33
N GLY A 405 79.13 -16.23 -12.67
CA GLY A 405 80.45 -15.96 -12.12
C GLY A 405 81.53 -15.66 -13.17
N GLY A 406 82.44 -14.77 -12.77
CA GLY A 406 83.69 -14.47 -13.43
C GLY A 406 84.82 -15.22 -12.72
N GLY A 407 85.56 -16.04 -13.47
CA GLY A 407 86.75 -16.71 -12.93
C GLY A 407 87.88 -15.72 -12.67
N ALA A 408 88.99 -16.21 -12.12
CA ALA A 408 90.19 -15.40 -11.95
C ALA A 408 90.63 -14.80 -13.31
N GLY A 409 90.35 -13.49 -13.51
CA GLY A 409 90.64 -12.75 -14.74
C GLY A 409 89.43 -12.37 -15.61
N ALA A 410 88.20 -12.78 -15.28
CA ALA A 410 87.00 -12.35 -16.01
C ALA A 410 86.51 -10.97 -15.56
N SER A 411 86.20 -10.09 -16.51
CA SER A 411 86.00 -8.66 -16.26
C SER A 411 84.57 -8.24 -15.88
N ALA A 412 83.57 -9.13 -15.92
CA ALA A 412 82.19 -8.78 -15.52
C ALA A 412 81.36 -10.01 -15.07
N VAL A 413 81.05 -10.11 -13.77
CA VAL A 413 79.95 -10.95 -13.24
C VAL A 413 78.61 -10.35 -13.67
N LYS A 414 77.59 -11.19 -13.87
CA LYS A 414 76.22 -10.75 -14.16
C LYS A 414 75.20 -11.58 -13.38
N ILE A 415 74.03 -10.99 -13.13
CA ILE A 415 72.83 -11.74 -12.78
C ILE A 415 72.00 -11.86 -14.05
N GLY A 416 71.77 -13.09 -14.48
CA GLY A 416 71.04 -13.43 -15.69
C GLY A 416 69.65 -13.97 -15.37
N LEU A 417 68.66 -13.54 -16.15
CA LEU A 417 67.32 -14.09 -16.15
C LEU A 417 67.07 -14.81 -17.48
N TYR A 418 66.75 -16.09 -17.41
CA TYR A 418 66.33 -16.90 -18.54
C TYR A 418 64.82 -17.10 -18.47
N LYS A 419 64.13 -16.82 -19.58
CA LYS A 419 62.69 -17.04 -19.71
C LYS A 419 62.43 -18.10 -20.77
N ARG A 420 61.84 -19.21 -20.37
CA ARG A 420 61.35 -20.26 -21.27
C ARG A 420 59.89 -19.97 -21.60
N THR A 421 59.58 -19.93 -22.89
CA THR A 421 58.20 -19.83 -23.41
C THR A 421 57.91 -20.99 -24.36
N ALA A 422 56.70 -21.05 -24.92
CA ALA A 422 56.39 -21.99 -26.01
C ALA A 422 57.30 -21.82 -27.25
N SER A 423 57.87 -20.62 -27.45
CA SER A 423 58.74 -20.30 -28.58
C SER A 423 60.23 -20.58 -28.30
N GLY A 424 60.57 -21.06 -27.10
CA GLY A 424 61.95 -21.33 -26.67
C GLY A 424 62.46 -20.33 -25.63
N TRP A 425 63.78 -20.25 -25.51
CA TRP A 425 64.48 -19.50 -24.47
C TRP A 425 64.83 -18.07 -24.89
N SER A 426 64.58 -17.12 -23.99
CA SER A 426 65.08 -15.75 -24.04
C SER A 426 65.97 -15.46 -22.83
N MET A 427 66.90 -14.53 -22.98
CA MET A 427 67.90 -14.21 -21.95
C MET A 427 67.97 -12.70 -21.72
N TYR A 428 67.94 -12.27 -20.46
CA TYR A 428 67.93 -10.87 -20.03
C TYR A 428 68.98 -10.64 -18.94
N THR A 429 69.66 -9.49 -18.99
CA THR A 429 70.54 -9.06 -17.89
C THR A 429 69.69 -8.42 -16.78
N VAL A 430 69.80 -8.92 -15.55
CA VAL A 430 69.18 -8.28 -14.38
C VAL A 430 70.08 -7.17 -13.86
N MET A 431 71.39 -7.39 -13.82
CA MET A 431 72.39 -6.37 -13.50
C MET A 431 73.79 -6.77 -13.98
N ALA A 432 74.63 -5.77 -14.23
CA ALA A 432 76.05 -5.93 -14.55
C ALA A 432 76.95 -5.68 -13.31
N GLY A 433 78.00 -6.49 -13.13
CA GLY A 433 78.95 -6.44 -12.00
C GLY A 433 78.70 -7.49 -10.91
N ASN A 434 79.55 -7.53 -9.86
CA ASN A 434 79.38 -8.36 -8.65
C ASN A 434 78.22 -7.82 -7.79
N GLY A 435 77.03 -7.77 -8.37
CA GLY A 435 75.88 -7.07 -7.83
C GLY A 435 75.18 -7.86 -6.75
N TRP A 436 74.69 -9.06 -7.07
CA TRP A 436 73.98 -9.92 -6.13
C TRP A 436 74.61 -11.31 -5.95
N THR A 437 74.33 -11.92 -4.80
CA THR A 437 74.47 -13.34 -4.54
C THR A 437 73.15 -13.92 -4.06
N ARG A 438 72.97 -15.21 -4.30
CA ARG A 438 71.76 -15.97 -3.95
C ARG A 438 70.50 -15.35 -4.52
N PRO A 439 70.41 -15.19 -5.85
CA PRO A 439 69.20 -14.68 -6.45
C PRO A 439 68.01 -15.59 -6.16
N ALA A 440 66.86 -14.98 -5.93
CA ALA A 440 65.56 -15.62 -5.89
C ALA A 440 64.66 -14.98 -6.95
N VAL A 441 63.71 -15.75 -7.47
CA VAL A 441 62.69 -15.27 -8.40
C VAL A 441 61.32 -15.60 -7.82
N VAL A 442 60.43 -14.62 -7.85
CA VAL A 442 59.03 -14.77 -7.43
C VAL A 442 58.16 -14.22 -8.54
N VAL A 443 57.09 -14.95 -8.84
CA VAL A 443 56.09 -14.58 -9.84
C VAL A 443 54.86 -14.10 -9.09
N ASP A 444 54.33 -12.94 -9.48
CA ASP A 444 52.98 -12.52 -9.13
C ASP A 444 52.09 -12.60 -10.37
N ASN A 445 51.26 -13.65 -10.41
CA ASN A 445 50.36 -13.88 -11.53
C ASN A 445 49.22 -12.86 -11.59
N ASN A 446 48.89 -12.20 -10.47
CA ASN A 446 47.74 -11.30 -10.39
C ASN A 446 48.10 -9.89 -10.85
N SER A 447 49.26 -9.39 -10.43
CA SER A 447 49.77 -8.09 -10.90
C SER A 447 50.55 -8.17 -12.22
N ASN A 448 50.74 -9.38 -12.76
CA ASN A 448 51.62 -9.66 -13.90
C ASN A 448 53.06 -9.17 -13.67
N GLU A 449 53.57 -9.32 -12.45
CA GLU A 449 54.90 -8.85 -12.06
C GLU A 449 55.86 -10.00 -11.73
N LEU A 450 57.12 -9.78 -12.09
CA LEU A 450 58.25 -10.64 -11.78
C LEU A 450 59.16 -9.92 -10.80
N TYR A 451 59.37 -10.52 -9.63
CA TYR A 451 60.27 -10.03 -8.59
C TYR A 451 61.57 -10.82 -8.61
N LEU A 452 62.69 -10.12 -8.75
CA LEU A 452 64.04 -10.69 -8.71
C LEU A 452 64.67 -10.15 -7.44
N LEU A 453 65.07 -11.05 -6.54
CA LEU A 453 65.65 -10.69 -5.26
C LEU A 453 67.10 -11.18 -5.21
N GLY A 454 67.93 -10.56 -4.39
CA GLY A 454 69.30 -10.98 -4.17
C GLY A 454 69.93 -10.26 -2.99
N THR A 455 71.06 -10.75 -2.51
CA THR A 455 71.86 -10.05 -1.51
C THR A 455 73.03 -9.34 -2.18
N ASN A 456 73.22 -8.05 -1.91
CA ASN A 456 74.33 -7.27 -2.46
C ASN A 456 75.68 -7.85 -2.03
N GLU A 457 76.58 -8.13 -2.98
CA GLU A 457 77.92 -8.65 -2.63
C GLU A 457 78.89 -7.55 -2.19
N GLY A 458 78.67 -6.31 -2.66
CA GLY A 458 79.43 -5.14 -2.23
C GLY A 458 79.05 -4.69 -0.82
N ALA A 459 79.98 -4.03 -0.13
CA ALA A 459 79.65 -3.37 1.13
C ALA A 459 78.80 -2.10 0.87
N PRO A 460 77.71 -1.87 1.64
CA PRO A 460 77.13 -2.77 2.64
C PRO A 460 76.33 -3.92 2.01
N LYS A 461 76.47 -5.12 2.58
CA LYS A 461 75.68 -6.29 2.18
C LYS A 461 74.23 -6.12 2.61
N THR A 462 73.34 -5.93 1.65
CA THR A 462 71.91 -5.63 1.85
C THR A 462 71.05 -6.60 1.07
N GLY A 463 69.88 -6.97 1.59
CA GLY A 463 68.84 -7.63 0.81
C GLY A 463 68.20 -6.63 -0.14
N GLN A 464 68.11 -6.98 -1.42
CA GLN A 464 67.62 -6.11 -2.48
C GLN A 464 66.63 -6.84 -3.39
N TYR A 465 65.80 -6.07 -4.09
CA TYR A 465 65.00 -6.58 -5.19
C TYR A 465 64.92 -5.61 -6.36
N LYS A 466 64.55 -6.15 -7.52
CA LYS A 466 64.08 -5.47 -8.72
C LYS A 466 62.74 -6.10 -9.10
N LYS A 467 61.88 -5.32 -9.74
CA LYS A 467 60.60 -5.83 -10.24
C LYS A 467 60.30 -5.34 -11.65
N VAL A 468 59.63 -6.17 -12.43
CA VAL A 468 59.27 -5.85 -13.81
C VAL A 468 57.97 -6.55 -14.18
N SER A 469 57.13 -5.92 -15.00
CA SER A 469 55.96 -6.61 -15.54
C SER A 469 56.37 -7.70 -16.54
N PHE A 470 55.59 -8.76 -16.67
CA PHE A 470 55.81 -9.81 -17.66
C PHE A 470 55.89 -9.21 -19.08
N GLY A 471 56.87 -9.66 -19.87
CA GLY A 471 57.12 -9.15 -21.21
C GLY A 471 58.04 -7.91 -21.27
N ASN A 472 58.30 -7.25 -20.14
CA ASN A 472 59.18 -6.09 -20.06
C ASN A 472 60.56 -6.43 -19.48
N GLU A 473 60.95 -7.71 -19.42
CA GLU A 473 62.15 -8.18 -18.73
C GLU A 473 63.46 -7.52 -19.22
N SER A 474 63.49 -6.98 -20.44
CA SER A 474 64.63 -6.21 -20.96
C SER A 474 64.93 -4.91 -20.19
N ALA A 475 63.97 -4.39 -19.41
CA ALA A 475 64.15 -3.19 -18.60
C ALA A 475 64.96 -3.42 -17.32
N LEU A 476 65.12 -4.68 -16.88
CA LEU A 476 65.70 -5.02 -15.58
C LEU A 476 67.11 -4.45 -15.37
N GLU A 477 67.97 -4.48 -16.39
CA GLU A 477 69.37 -4.01 -16.28
C GLU A 477 69.45 -2.53 -15.87
N ALA A 478 68.61 -1.68 -16.47
CA ALA A 478 68.61 -0.24 -16.26
C ALA A 478 67.92 0.19 -14.96
N GLN A 479 67.06 -0.67 -14.38
CA GLN A 479 66.38 -0.36 -13.13
C GLN A 479 67.35 -0.31 -11.95
N GLN A 480 67.09 0.60 -11.01
CA GLN A 480 67.79 0.64 -9.73
C GLN A 480 67.25 -0.47 -8.82
N ALA A 481 68.14 -1.18 -8.13
CA ALA A 481 67.75 -2.14 -7.11
C ALA A 481 67.20 -1.41 -5.86
N VAL A 482 66.09 -1.91 -5.33
CA VAL A 482 65.49 -1.40 -4.09
C VAL A 482 66.04 -2.19 -2.92
N VAL A 483 66.55 -1.48 -1.90
CA VAL A 483 67.01 -2.10 -0.64
C VAL A 483 65.81 -2.43 0.22
N ILE A 484 65.71 -3.67 0.66
CA ILE A 484 64.61 -4.16 1.52
C ILE A 484 65.09 -4.59 2.89
N ILE A 485 66.34 -5.03 3.04
CA ILE A 485 66.88 -5.38 4.35
C ILE A 485 68.29 -4.82 4.43
N GLU A 486 68.50 -3.87 5.34
CA GLU A 486 69.81 -3.31 5.61
C GLU A 486 70.11 -3.30 7.10
N ASN A 487 71.40 -3.42 7.41
CA ASN A 487 71.95 -3.24 8.73
C ASN A 487 73.31 -2.60 8.51
N GLY A 488 73.60 -1.49 9.18
CA GLY A 488 74.82 -0.67 8.97
C GLY A 488 76.16 -1.40 9.19
N SER A 489 76.17 -2.72 9.43
CA SER A 489 77.33 -3.58 9.68
C SER A 489 77.33 -4.86 8.82
N GLU A 490 77.45 -4.73 7.49
CA GLU A 490 77.85 -5.80 6.52
C GLU A 490 77.31 -7.24 6.75
N ALA A 491 76.05 -7.41 7.15
CA ALA A 491 75.65 -8.65 7.82
C ALA A 491 74.90 -9.70 6.98
N PHE A 492 74.41 -9.39 5.77
CA PHE A 492 73.51 -10.32 5.06
C PHE A 492 74.22 -11.20 4.03
N THR A 493 73.89 -12.50 3.99
CA THR A 493 74.52 -13.46 3.06
C THR A 493 73.56 -14.35 2.30
N ASN A 494 72.28 -14.32 2.64
CA ASN A 494 71.26 -15.10 1.96
C ASN A 494 69.92 -14.42 2.04
N ILE A 495 69.15 -14.55 0.97
CA ILE A 495 67.77 -14.10 0.89
C ILE A 495 66.90 -15.29 0.53
N SER A 496 65.78 -15.43 1.23
CA SER A 496 64.73 -16.37 0.86
C SER A 496 63.47 -15.59 0.59
N ALA A 497 62.84 -15.95 -0.52
CA ALA A 497 61.51 -15.52 -0.87
C ALA A 497 60.59 -16.76 -0.98
N PRO A 498 59.28 -16.57 -1.12
CA PRO A 498 58.34 -17.67 -1.29
C PRO A 498 58.62 -18.39 -2.62
N PRO A 499 58.70 -19.74 -2.65
CA PRO A 499 58.97 -20.48 -3.89
C PRO A 499 57.74 -20.61 -4.82
N HIS A 500 56.56 -20.18 -4.37
CA HIS A 500 55.31 -20.18 -5.13
C HIS A 500 54.92 -18.76 -5.52
N SER A 501 53.93 -18.65 -6.41
CA SER A 501 53.39 -17.36 -6.79
C SER A 501 52.83 -16.61 -5.58
N VAL A 502 53.15 -15.33 -5.49
CA VAL A 502 52.47 -14.40 -4.58
C VAL A 502 51.26 -13.81 -5.31
N ASP A 503 50.27 -13.36 -4.54
CA ASP A 503 49.07 -12.67 -5.02
C ASP A 503 49.13 -11.24 -4.48
N GLY A 504 48.74 -10.23 -5.26
CA GLY A 504 48.66 -8.82 -4.87
C GLY A 504 47.85 -8.53 -3.60
N GLY A 505 46.99 -9.45 -3.13
CA GLY A 505 46.36 -9.37 -1.81
C GLY A 505 47.30 -9.68 -0.63
N MET A 506 48.53 -10.12 -0.89
CA MET A 506 49.50 -10.59 0.09
C MET A 506 50.85 -9.90 -0.12
N ASN A 507 51.25 -9.02 0.81
CA ASN A 507 52.62 -8.51 0.86
C ASN A 507 53.61 -9.67 0.88
N MET A 508 54.65 -9.67 0.03
CA MET A 508 55.65 -10.74 -0.06
C MET A 508 56.58 -10.71 1.16
N MET A 509 56.59 -11.77 1.96
CA MET A 509 57.58 -11.92 3.02
C MET A 509 58.91 -12.37 2.44
N VAL A 510 59.95 -11.64 2.79
CA VAL A 510 61.33 -11.92 2.45
C VAL A 510 62.11 -12.14 3.74
N LEU A 511 62.91 -13.20 3.78
CA LEU A 511 63.82 -13.47 4.88
C LEU A 511 65.25 -13.19 4.42
N ALA A 512 66.06 -12.54 5.25
CA ALA A 512 67.49 -12.43 5.04
C ALA A 512 68.28 -12.87 6.27
N GLU A 513 69.34 -13.61 6.04
CA GLU A 513 70.17 -14.17 7.09
C GLU A 513 71.29 -13.22 7.48
N ASN A 514 71.28 -12.81 8.74
CA ASN A 514 72.26 -11.92 9.35
C ASN A 514 73.35 -12.75 10.04
N ILE A 515 74.54 -12.81 9.44
CA ILE A 515 75.66 -13.62 9.97
C ILE A 515 76.33 -12.99 11.19
N THR A 516 76.31 -11.66 11.29
CA THR A 516 76.97 -10.93 12.39
C THR A 516 76.19 -11.07 13.69
N ALA A 517 74.87 -10.90 13.62
CA ALA A 517 73.95 -11.08 14.75
C ALA A 517 73.53 -12.55 14.91
N ASN A 518 73.90 -13.42 13.97
CA ASN A 518 73.55 -14.83 13.94
C ASN A 518 72.02 -15.01 14.09
N THR A 519 71.23 -14.33 13.25
CA THR A 519 69.76 -14.27 13.28
C THR A 519 69.17 -14.27 11.87
N VAL A 520 67.87 -14.52 11.74
CA VAL A 520 67.14 -14.30 10.49
C VAL A 520 66.26 -13.08 10.65
N TRP A 521 66.35 -12.16 9.71
CA TRP A 521 65.54 -10.96 9.65
C TRP A 521 64.49 -11.16 8.58
N SER A 522 63.31 -10.62 8.80
CA SER A 522 62.23 -10.61 7.83
C SER A 522 61.96 -9.20 7.33
N ASN A 523 61.39 -9.06 6.15
CA ASN A 523 60.70 -7.85 5.73
C ASN A 523 59.50 -8.21 4.86
N LEU A 524 58.44 -7.42 4.96
CA LEU A 524 57.29 -7.47 4.06
C LEU A 524 57.54 -6.49 2.92
N VAL A 525 57.73 -7.03 1.72
CA VAL A 525 57.74 -6.25 0.49
C VAL A 525 56.29 -6.09 0.05
N ALA A 526 55.83 -4.85 -0.03
CA ALA A 526 54.57 -4.56 -0.68
C ALA A 526 54.69 -5.03 -2.13
N VAL A 527 54.01 -6.14 -2.43
CA VAL A 527 53.77 -6.55 -3.80
C VAL A 527 52.72 -5.56 -4.26
N SER A 528 52.97 -4.86 -5.36
CA SER A 528 51.92 -4.04 -5.95
C SER A 528 50.82 -4.99 -6.39
N GLY A 529 49.82 -5.13 -5.53
CA GLY A 529 48.47 -5.18 -6.05
C GLY A 529 48.37 -3.96 -6.96
N GLY A 530 48.28 -4.22 -8.27
CA GLY A 530 47.33 -3.43 -9.03
C GLY A 530 46.07 -3.38 -8.18
N THR A 531 45.51 -2.18 -8.05
CA THR A 531 44.22 -2.00 -7.39
C THR A 531 43.37 -3.23 -7.68
N VAL A 532 42.86 -3.88 -6.63
CA VAL A 532 41.72 -4.78 -6.84
C VAL A 532 40.78 -3.94 -7.68
N GLN A 533 40.57 -4.26 -8.96
CA GLN A 533 39.69 -3.45 -9.81
C GLN A 533 38.39 -3.35 -9.05
N GLN A 534 38.07 -2.16 -8.58
CA GLN A 534 36.94 -1.96 -7.70
C GLN A 534 35.73 -1.88 -8.61
N ALA A 535 34.71 -2.67 -8.32
CA ALA A 535 33.43 -2.43 -8.98
C ALA A 535 33.04 -0.96 -8.76
N PRO A 536 32.36 -0.31 -9.72
CA PRO A 536 31.88 1.05 -9.51
C PRO A 536 30.96 1.06 -8.29
N VAL A 537 30.80 2.20 -7.62
CA VAL A 537 29.79 2.37 -6.59
C VAL A 537 28.55 2.95 -7.24
N ALA A 538 27.47 2.15 -7.27
CA ALA A 538 26.18 2.63 -7.73
C ALA A 538 25.53 3.48 -6.63
N VAL A 539 25.16 4.72 -6.97
CA VAL A 539 24.43 5.62 -6.08
C VAL A 539 23.17 6.05 -6.81
N ALA A 540 22.03 5.51 -6.36
CA ALA A 540 20.72 5.87 -6.85
C ALA A 540 20.02 6.82 -5.88
N SER A 541 19.51 7.93 -6.39
CA SER A 541 18.55 8.76 -5.68
C SER A 541 17.40 9.16 -6.60
N ALA A 542 16.30 9.61 -6.00
CA ALA A 542 15.10 10.00 -6.72
C ALA A 542 14.36 11.11 -5.98
N SER A 543 13.63 11.94 -6.71
CA SER A 543 12.76 12.96 -6.13
C SER A 543 11.54 13.23 -7.02
N PRO A 544 10.32 13.30 -6.45
CA PRO A 544 9.97 12.97 -5.06
C PRO A 544 9.98 11.45 -4.80
N LEU A 545 10.13 11.02 -3.54
CA LEU A 545 10.08 9.59 -3.13
C LEU A 545 8.65 9.08 -2.88
N ASN A 546 7.69 9.99 -2.76
CA ASN A 546 6.29 9.68 -2.54
C ASN A 546 5.37 10.72 -3.22
N GLY A 547 4.15 10.30 -3.54
CA GLY A 547 3.13 11.14 -4.15
C GLY A 547 1.95 10.32 -4.67
N THR A 548 0.96 10.97 -5.28
CA THR A 548 -0.21 10.31 -5.87
C THR A 548 0.00 10.00 -7.34
N ALA A 549 -0.56 8.90 -7.84
CA ALA A 549 -0.55 8.59 -9.27
C ALA A 549 -1.35 9.64 -10.10
N PRO A 550 -0.91 10.03 -11.31
CA PRO A 550 0.40 9.74 -11.88
C PRO A 550 1.51 10.58 -11.20
N LEU A 551 2.62 9.94 -10.85
CA LEU A 551 3.77 10.57 -10.18
C LEU A 551 4.98 10.64 -11.10
N ASP A 552 5.37 11.86 -11.49
CA ASP A 552 6.65 12.12 -12.16
C ASP A 552 7.79 12.09 -11.15
N VAL A 553 8.77 11.20 -11.36
CA VAL A 553 9.93 11.03 -10.50
C VAL A 553 11.21 11.24 -11.30
N GLN A 554 12.03 12.21 -10.86
CA GLN A 554 13.36 12.43 -11.40
C GLN A 554 14.35 11.50 -10.70
N PHE A 555 14.95 10.58 -11.44
CA PHE A 555 16.02 9.72 -10.95
C PHE A 555 17.38 10.35 -11.21
N THR A 556 18.31 10.14 -10.28
CA THR A 556 19.69 10.61 -10.38
C THR A 556 20.65 9.46 -10.14
N GLY A 557 21.42 9.14 -11.18
CA GLY A 557 22.52 8.17 -11.12
C GLY A 557 23.89 8.83 -11.16
N SER A 558 23.96 10.15 -11.45
CA SER A 558 25.23 10.88 -11.61
C SER A 558 26.10 10.99 -10.36
N SER A 559 25.59 10.58 -9.19
CA SER A 559 26.37 10.45 -7.96
C SER A 559 27.14 9.13 -7.87
N SER A 560 26.88 8.19 -8.77
CA SER A 560 27.66 6.96 -8.91
C SER A 560 29.07 7.33 -9.35
N TYR A 561 30.06 6.59 -8.86
CA TYR A 561 31.45 6.82 -9.21
C TYR A 561 32.20 5.51 -9.24
N ASP A 562 33.31 5.49 -9.95
CA ASP A 562 34.23 4.37 -9.94
C ASP A 562 35.49 4.80 -9.16
N PRO A 563 35.85 4.10 -8.06
CA PRO A 563 37.02 4.42 -7.24
C PRO A 563 38.36 4.36 -7.98
N ASP A 564 38.49 3.50 -8.99
CA ASP A 564 39.75 3.29 -9.72
C ASP A 564 39.63 3.37 -11.25
N GLY A 565 38.44 3.69 -11.77
CA GLY A 565 38.22 3.95 -13.20
C GLY A 565 37.16 5.01 -13.52
N THR A 566 36.35 4.71 -14.51
CA THR A 566 35.29 5.54 -15.08
C THR A 566 34.07 4.69 -15.37
N ILE A 567 32.88 5.24 -15.11
CA ILE A 567 31.63 4.57 -15.44
C ILE A 567 31.44 4.52 -16.96
N SER A 568 31.26 3.33 -17.52
CA SER A 568 30.96 3.10 -18.94
C SER A 568 29.48 3.17 -19.27
N SER A 569 28.58 2.76 -18.35
CA SER A 569 27.13 2.74 -18.61
C SER A 569 26.26 2.73 -17.35
N TYR A 570 25.02 3.21 -17.51
CA TYR A 570 23.94 3.17 -16.53
C TYR A 570 22.79 2.34 -17.10
N ALA A 571 22.13 1.55 -16.26
CA ALA A 571 20.91 0.81 -16.62
C ALA A 571 19.90 0.88 -15.47
N TRP A 572 18.76 1.51 -15.73
CA TRP A 572 17.65 1.65 -14.80
C TRP A 572 16.52 0.68 -15.15
N ASP A 573 15.94 0.09 -14.11
CA ASP A 573 14.67 -0.65 -14.11
C ASP A 573 13.79 -0.01 -13.03
N PHE A 574 12.64 0.55 -13.40
CA PHE A 574 11.81 1.31 -12.47
C PHE A 574 10.95 0.41 -11.56
N GLY A 575 11.05 -0.92 -11.68
CA GLY A 575 10.47 -1.86 -10.71
C GLY A 575 8.95 -2.05 -10.83
N ASP A 576 8.30 -1.47 -11.83
CA ASP A 576 6.89 -1.70 -12.20
C ASP A 576 6.70 -2.81 -13.25
N GLY A 577 7.81 -3.40 -13.72
CA GLY A 577 7.83 -4.45 -14.74
C GLY A 577 7.68 -3.95 -16.18
N ILE A 578 7.66 -2.62 -16.40
CA ILE A 578 7.45 -2.01 -17.72
C ILE A 578 8.61 -1.10 -18.10
N GLY A 579 9.00 -0.15 -17.24
CA GLY A 579 9.90 0.93 -17.60
C GLY A 579 11.39 0.63 -17.37
N THR A 580 12.22 0.93 -18.37
CA THR A 580 13.70 0.88 -18.28
C THR A 580 14.35 2.08 -18.94
N SER A 581 15.57 2.48 -18.53
CA SER A 581 16.35 3.54 -19.19
C SER A 581 17.85 3.29 -19.13
N ASN A 582 18.62 3.85 -20.08
CA ASN A 582 20.09 3.86 -20.04
C ASN A 582 20.66 5.28 -19.84
N GLU A 583 19.80 6.27 -19.59
CA GLU A 583 20.24 7.62 -19.27
C GLU A 583 20.78 7.68 -17.84
N THR A 584 21.74 8.58 -17.58
CA THR A 584 22.30 8.77 -16.23
C THR A 584 21.24 9.28 -15.24
N ASN A 585 20.39 10.22 -15.67
CA ASN A 585 19.39 10.88 -14.83
C ASN A 585 18.01 10.91 -15.53
N PRO A 586 17.33 9.76 -15.66
CA PRO A 586 16.05 9.69 -16.38
C PRO A 586 14.90 10.30 -15.57
N LEU A 587 13.91 10.83 -16.28
CA LEU A 587 12.58 11.18 -15.74
C LEU A 587 11.62 10.03 -16.05
N TYR A 588 10.87 9.55 -15.06
CA TYR A 588 9.89 8.47 -15.24
C TYR A 588 8.58 8.75 -14.51
N THR A 589 7.45 8.36 -15.11
CA THR A 589 6.11 8.57 -14.57
C THR A 589 5.50 7.24 -14.13
N TYR A 590 5.18 7.10 -12.85
CA TYR A 590 4.40 5.97 -12.34
C TYR A 590 2.91 6.29 -12.46
N ASN A 591 2.18 5.54 -13.29
CA ASN A 591 0.76 5.79 -13.56
C ASN A 591 -0.18 5.02 -12.62
N ASP A 592 0.31 3.97 -11.98
CA ASP A 592 -0.47 3.12 -11.08
C ASP A 592 0.03 3.28 -9.62
N PRO A 593 -0.87 3.21 -8.63
CA PRO A 593 -0.47 3.21 -7.22
C PRO A 593 0.26 1.91 -6.86
N GLY A 594 1.25 2.02 -5.97
CA GLY A 594 2.08 0.91 -5.53
C GLY A 594 3.37 1.37 -4.86
N THR A 595 4.12 0.40 -4.32
CA THR A 595 5.50 0.63 -3.87
C THR A 595 6.43 -0.02 -4.88
N PHE A 596 7.24 0.80 -5.56
CA PHE A 596 8.14 0.38 -6.61
C PHE A 596 9.59 0.48 -6.13
N SER A 597 10.37 -0.57 -6.36
CA SER A 597 11.81 -0.58 -6.05
C SER A 597 12.59 -0.38 -7.35
N ALA A 598 12.91 0.88 -7.65
CA ALA A 598 13.70 1.22 -8.81
C ALA A 598 15.15 0.80 -8.59
N ARG A 599 15.71 0.07 -9.56
CA ARG A 599 17.04 -0.51 -9.54
C ARG A 599 17.94 0.18 -10.56
N LEU A 600 19.07 0.70 -10.10
CA LEU A 600 20.17 1.19 -10.93
C LEU A 600 21.29 0.15 -10.95
N VAL A 601 21.74 -0.24 -12.14
CA VAL A 601 23.01 -0.94 -12.34
C VAL A 601 23.99 0.00 -13.03
N VAL A 602 25.20 0.09 -12.48
CA VAL A 602 26.31 0.86 -13.04
C VAL A 602 27.38 -0.12 -13.50
N THR A 603 28.01 0.14 -14.65
CA THR A 603 29.14 -0.64 -15.17
C THR A 603 30.32 0.28 -15.43
N ASP A 604 31.53 -0.15 -15.08
CA ASP A 604 32.76 0.61 -15.31
C ASP A 604 33.47 0.24 -16.63
N ASN A 605 34.58 0.93 -16.92
CA ASN A 605 35.43 0.67 -18.08
C ASN A 605 36.17 -0.68 -18.05
N ASP A 606 36.15 -1.40 -16.93
CA ASP A 606 36.74 -2.72 -16.74
C ASP A 606 35.69 -3.84 -16.82
N GLY A 607 34.42 -3.48 -16.98
CA GLY A 607 33.27 -4.38 -17.13
C GLY A 607 32.70 -4.89 -15.81
N LEU A 608 33.13 -4.36 -14.66
CA LEU A 608 32.57 -4.69 -13.35
C LEU A 608 31.30 -3.87 -13.11
N THR A 609 30.43 -4.37 -12.24
CA THR A 609 29.12 -3.76 -12.00
C THR A 609 28.77 -3.69 -10.53
N ASP A 610 28.01 -2.66 -10.15
CA ASP A 610 27.35 -2.55 -8.87
C ASP A 610 25.89 -2.12 -9.04
N THR A 611 25.08 -2.36 -8.02
CA THR A 611 23.63 -2.15 -8.06
C THR A 611 23.13 -1.38 -6.83
N ALA A 612 22.37 -0.32 -7.07
CA ALA A 612 21.66 0.44 -6.04
C ALA A 612 20.15 0.39 -6.25
N TYR A 613 19.40 0.60 -5.16
CA TYR A 613 17.93 0.62 -5.18
C TYR A 613 17.40 1.90 -4.54
N VAL A 614 16.29 2.42 -5.05
CA VAL A 614 15.51 3.50 -4.42
C VAL A 614 14.03 3.11 -4.43
N SER A 615 13.37 3.25 -3.27
CA SER A 615 11.96 2.89 -3.11
C SER A 615 11.07 4.12 -3.36
N ILE A 616 10.10 4.01 -4.26
CA ILE A 616 9.10 5.02 -4.57
C ILE A 616 7.73 4.53 -4.09
N THR A 617 7.02 5.35 -3.33
CA THR A 617 5.65 5.02 -2.89
C THR A 617 4.65 5.92 -3.60
N VAL A 618 3.86 5.32 -4.48
CA VAL A 618 2.80 6.00 -5.22
C VAL A 618 1.48 5.61 -4.57
N SER A 619 0.81 6.58 -3.93
CA SER A 619 -0.52 6.36 -3.38
C SER A 619 -1.59 6.54 -4.44
N ASP A 620 -2.73 5.89 -4.22
CA ASP A 620 -3.94 6.16 -4.99
C ASP A 620 -4.28 7.65 -4.84
N PRO A 621 -4.64 8.40 -5.91
CA PRO A 621 -5.40 9.64 -5.72
C PRO A 621 -6.60 9.31 -4.84
N SER A 622 -6.62 9.81 -3.60
CA SER A 622 -7.72 9.50 -2.69
C SER A 622 -9.00 10.04 -3.29
N ASN A 623 -9.86 9.16 -3.79
CA ASN A 623 -11.18 9.53 -4.25
C ASN A 623 -11.91 10.26 -3.10
N GLN A 624 -12.29 11.52 -3.32
CA GLN A 624 -13.05 12.29 -2.34
C GLN A 624 -14.53 11.97 -2.49
N LYS A 625 -15.30 12.14 -1.41
CA LYS A 625 -16.75 11.96 -1.53
C LYS A 625 -17.32 13.02 -2.48
N PRO A 626 -18.32 12.69 -3.30
CA PRO A 626 -19.03 13.70 -4.06
C PRO A 626 -19.76 14.67 -3.11
N THR A 627 -20.14 15.84 -3.58
CA THR A 627 -21.04 16.75 -2.86
C THR A 627 -22.46 16.61 -3.41
N ALA A 628 -23.37 16.08 -2.60
CA ALA A 628 -24.78 15.97 -2.94
C ALA A 628 -25.48 17.33 -2.82
N VAL A 629 -26.20 17.73 -3.86
CA VAL A 629 -27.04 18.94 -3.85
C VAL A 629 -28.45 18.54 -4.27
N ALA A 630 -29.40 18.68 -3.34
CA ALA A 630 -30.82 18.43 -3.58
C ALA A 630 -31.60 19.75 -3.47
N SER A 631 -32.43 20.04 -4.46
CA SER A 631 -33.38 21.15 -4.42
C SER A 631 -34.71 20.78 -5.08
N ALA A 632 -35.73 21.59 -4.83
CA ALA A 632 -37.08 21.43 -5.37
C ALA A 632 -37.59 22.79 -5.85
N ASP A 633 -38.41 22.79 -6.91
CA ASP A 633 -39.05 24.00 -7.43
C ASP A 633 -40.12 24.57 -6.49
N VAL A 634 -40.83 23.70 -5.78
CA VAL A 634 -41.78 24.04 -4.72
C VAL A 634 -41.56 23.15 -3.50
N THR A 635 -41.63 23.74 -2.30
CA THR A 635 -41.49 23.02 -1.02
C THR A 635 -42.80 22.92 -0.23
N SER A 636 -43.88 23.53 -0.71
CA SER A 636 -45.21 23.37 -0.14
C SER A 636 -46.35 23.62 -1.14
N GLY A 637 -47.50 22.99 -0.91
CA GLY A 637 -48.72 23.14 -1.72
C GLY A 637 -49.77 22.09 -1.37
N ASP A 638 -50.95 22.16 -2.00
CA ASP A 638 -52.06 21.25 -1.69
C ASP A 638 -51.94 19.92 -2.47
N ALA A 639 -52.45 18.82 -1.90
CA ALA A 639 -52.50 17.54 -2.59
C ALA A 639 -53.48 17.57 -3.79
N PRO A 640 -53.14 16.98 -4.96
CA PRO A 640 -51.85 16.41 -5.32
C PRO A 640 -50.80 17.48 -5.66
N LEU A 641 -49.65 17.44 -4.97
CA LEU A 641 -48.54 18.37 -5.21
C LEU A 641 -47.49 17.72 -6.10
N THR A 642 -47.33 18.23 -7.33
CA THR A 642 -46.22 17.82 -8.21
C THR A 642 -45.00 18.69 -7.95
N VAL A 643 -43.86 18.06 -7.67
CA VAL A 643 -42.58 18.70 -7.34
C VAL A 643 -41.55 18.24 -8.37
N ASN A 644 -40.82 19.19 -8.95
CA ASN A 644 -39.67 18.92 -9.79
C ASN A 644 -38.40 19.05 -8.96
N PHE A 645 -37.73 17.92 -8.72
CA PHE A 645 -36.50 17.86 -7.97
C PHE A 645 -35.31 18.07 -8.90
N THR A 646 -34.29 18.77 -8.41
CA THR A 646 -33.02 18.95 -9.11
C THR A 646 -31.89 18.35 -8.27
N GLY A 647 -31.24 17.32 -8.83
CA GLY A 647 -30.06 16.67 -8.28
C GLY A 647 -28.81 16.87 -9.15
N SER A 648 -28.97 17.32 -10.40
CA SER A 648 -27.88 17.57 -11.35
C SER A 648 -26.91 18.68 -10.94
N GLY A 649 -27.23 19.45 -9.88
CA GLY A 649 -26.30 20.37 -9.24
C GLY A 649 -25.25 19.71 -8.34
N SER A 650 -25.34 18.39 -8.12
CA SER A 650 -24.34 17.63 -7.38
C SER A 650 -23.05 17.54 -8.19
N SER A 651 -21.90 17.60 -7.51
CA SER A 651 -20.60 17.64 -8.15
C SER A 651 -19.61 16.72 -7.45
N ASP A 652 -18.66 16.23 -8.21
CA ASP A 652 -17.48 15.54 -7.70
C ASP A 652 -16.25 16.35 -8.08
N SER A 653 -15.35 16.57 -7.12
CA SER A 653 -14.20 17.46 -7.28
C SER A 653 -13.04 16.82 -8.02
N ASP A 654 -12.97 15.50 -8.01
CA ASP A 654 -11.86 14.69 -8.51
C ASP A 654 -12.30 13.54 -9.42
N GLY A 655 -13.61 13.39 -9.63
CA GLY A 655 -14.18 12.36 -10.49
C GLY A 655 -15.50 12.77 -11.17
N THR A 656 -16.36 11.78 -11.39
CA THR A 656 -17.66 11.96 -12.05
C THR A 656 -18.78 11.25 -11.29
N ILE A 657 -19.97 11.87 -11.23
CA ILE A 657 -21.16 11.22 -10.64
C ILE A 657 -21.64 10.09 -11.55
N THR A 658 -21.66 8.86 -11.04
CA THR A 658 -22.09 7.67 -11.79
C THR A 658 -23.56 7.31 -11.57
N SER A 659 -24.15 7.69 -10.44
CA SER A 659 -25.57 7.41 -10.18
C SER A 659 -26.24 8.39 -9.20
N TYR A 660 -27.57 8.51 -9.36
CA TYR A 660 -28.48 9.25 -8.49
C TYR A 660 -29.52 8.28 -7.94
N ALA A 661 -29.87 8.40 -6.66
CA ALA A 661 -30.94 7.65 -6.03
C ALA A 661 -31.77 8.57 -5.14
N TRP A 662 -33.03 8.74 -5.48
CA TRP A 662 -34.01 9.51 -4.74
C TRP A 662 -34.96 8.60 -3.94
N ASP A 663 -35.23 8.97 -2.70
CA ASP A 663 -36.33 8.48 -1.86
C ASP A 663 -37.20 9.68 -1.48
N PHE A 664 -38.48 9.68 -1.87
CA PHE A 664 -39.39 10.81 -1.64
C PHE A 664 -40.03 10.80 -0.24
N GLY A 665 -39.76 9.78 0.59
CA GLY A 665 -40.24 9.70 1.98
C GLY A 665 -41.70 9.26 2.14
N ASP A 666 -42.40 8.97 1.05
CA ASP A 666 -43.74 8.35 1.02
C ASP A 666 -43.72 6.91 0.44
N GLY A 667 -42.51 6.39 0.18
CA GLY A 667 -42.27 5.09 -0.45
C GLY A 667 -41.99 5.16 -1.96
N GLY A 668 -42.12 6.34 -2.59
CA GLY A 668 -41.69 6.56 -3.97
C GLY A 668 -40.17 6.72 -4.11
N THR A 669 -39.61 6.27 -5.23
CA THR A 669 -38.17 6.39 -5.53
C THR A 669 -37.90 6.78 -6.98
N SER A 670 -36.68 7.25 -7.28
CA SER A 670 -36.23 7.51 -8.65
C SER A 670 -34.71 7.36 -8.78
N THR A 671 -34.23 7.07 -9.99
CA THR A 671 -32.79 7.05 -10.33
C THR A 671 -32.38 8.12 -11.33
N LEU A 672 -33.30 9.03 -11.70
CA LEU A 672 -32.99 10.17 -12.56
C LEU A 672 -32.29 11.25 -11.73
N ALA A 673 -31.39 12.02 -12.35
CA ALA A 673 -30.79 13.18 -11.70
C ALA A 673 -31.83 14.22 -11.28
N ASP A 674 -32.76 14.52 -12.20
CA ASP A 674 -33.81 15.54 -12.02
C ASP A 674 -35.21 14.93 -12.23
N PRO A 675 -35.78 14.22 -11.24
CA PRO A 675 -37.09 13.61 -11.36
C PRO A 675 -38.24 14.59 -11.07
N SER A 676 -39.38 14.33 -11.69
CA SER A 676 -40.67 14.92 -11.32
C SER A 676 -41.49 13.89 -10.53
N TYR A 677 -42.00 14.28 -9.36
CA TYR A 677 -42.74 13.38 -8.48
C TYR A 677 -43.99 14.07 -7.89
N THR A 678 -45.09 13.33 -7.77
CA THR A 678 -46.37 13.85 -7.29
C THR A 678 -46.77 13.21 -5.97
N TYR A 679 -46.85 14.02 -4.91
CA TYR A 679 -47.39 13.61 -3.62
C TYR A 679 -48.92 13.72 -3.64
N ASN A 680 -49.61 12.59 -3.53
CA ASN A 680 -51.07 12.53 -3.64
C ASN A 680 -51.80 12.68 -2.29
N THR A 681 -51.06 12.66 -1.18
CA THR A 681 -51.64 12.71 0.17
C THR A 681 -51.03 13.87 0.94
N ALA A 682 -51.84 14.53 1.76
CA ALA A 682 -51.36 15.56 2.67
C ALA A 682 -50.41 14.95 3.71
N GLY A 683 -49.30 15.63 3.98
CA GLY A 683 -48.25 15.15 4.87
C GLY A 683 -46.97 15.96 4.77
N ASN A 684 -46.05 15.70 5.70
CA ASN A 684 -44.70 16.24 5.66
C ASN A 684 -43.76 15.13 5.20
N TYR A 685 -43.09 15.36 4.07
CA TYR A 685 -42.18 14.41 3.44
C TYR A 685 -40.75 14.97 3.45
N THR A 686 -39.77 14.09 3.56
CA THR A 686 -38.35 14.44 3.42
C THR A 686 -37.81 13.68 2.24
N ALA A 687 -37.66 14.36 1.10
CA ALA A 687 -37.04 13.77 -0.07
C ALA A 687 -35.52 13.74 0.14
N GLN A 688 -34.92 12.57 -0.02
CA GLN A 688 -33.50 12.31 0.14
C GLN A 688 -32.89 11.95 -1.21
N LEU A 689 -31.79 12.61 -1.58
CA LEU A 689 -30.94 12.25 -2.69
C LEU A 689 -29.65 11.63 -2.15
N VAL A 690 -29.28 10.47 -2.69
CA VAL A 690 -27.95 9.87 -2.56
C VAL A 690 -27.28 9.91 -3.94
N VAL A 691 -26.08 10.47 -4.02
CA VAL A 691 -25.25 10.44 -5.23
C VAL A 691 -24.05 9.53 -5.01
N THR A 692 -23.62 8.83 -6.05
CA THR A 692 -22.41 7.97 -6.04
C THR A 692 -21.48 8.44 -7.14
N ASP A 693 -20.19 8.57 -6.83
CA ASP A 693 -19.15 8.91 -7.80
C ASP A 693 -18.60 7.67 -8.55
N ASP A 694 -17.53 7.85 -9.32
CA ASP A 694 -16.82 6.81 -10.08
C ASP A 694 -15.83 5.99 -9.25
N GLY A 695 -15.45 6.46 -8.06
CA GLY A 695 -14.73 5.68 -7.04
C GLY A 695 -15.64 4.90 -6.08
N GLY A 696 -16.96 5.00 -6.24
CA GLY A 696 -17.97 4.31 -5.43
C GLY A 696 -18.27 4.95 -4.07
N LEU A 697 -17.78 6.16 -3.78
CA LEU A 697 -18.14 6.90 -2.58
C LEU A 697 -19.47 7.62 -2.77
N THR A 698 -20.16 7.87 -1.66
CA THR A 698 -21.50 8.45 -1.65
C THR A 698 -21.62 9.64 -0.72
N ASP A 699 -22.49 10.57 -1.09
CA ASP A 699 -22.95 11.67 -0.24
C ASP A 699 -24.47 11.82 -0.33
N THR A 700 -25.07 12.52 0.65
CA THR A 700 -26.53 12.59 0.81
C THR A 700 -27.00 14.01 1.08
N ALA A 701 -28.05 14.44 0.38
CA ALA A 701 -28.75 15.70 0.60
C ALA A 701 -30.25 15.47 0.78
N THR A 702 -30.93 16.35 1.52
CA THR A 702 -32.37 16.23 1.79
C THR A 702 -33.11 17.54 1.55
N VAL A 703 -34.37 17.47 1.12
CA VAL A 703 -35.29 18.61 1.01
C VAL A 703 -36.64 18.25 1.63
N ALA A 704 -37.19 19.15 2.46
CA ALA A 704 -38.48 18.95 3.11
C ALA A 704 -39.62 19.48 2.21
N ILE A 705 -40.67 18.67 2.05
CA ILE A 705 -41.88 18.98 1.28
C ILE A 705 -43.10 18.92 2.21
N THR A 706 -43.89 19.99 2.23
CA THR A 706 -45.15 20.06 3.00
C THR A 706 -46.34 20.01 2.06
N VAL A 707 -47.11 18.94 2.10
CA VAL A 707 -48.32 18.77 1.29
C VAL A 707 -49.54 19.01 2.17
N ASN A 708 -50.31 20.04 1.87
CA ASN A 708 -51.50 20.40 2.62
C ASN A 708 -52.71 19.59 2.14
N ALA A 709 -53.68 19.41 3.02
CA ALA A 709 -54.99 18.92 2.64
C ALA A 709 -55.77 20.02 1.92
N VAL A 710 -56.51 19.66 0.87
CA VAL A 710 -57.48 20.58 0.25
C VAL A 710 -58.57 20.90 1.29
N PRO A 711 -58.92 22.18 1.52
CA PRO A 711 -60.03 22.53 2.41
C PRO A 711 -61.37 21.96 1.91
N ASN A 712 -62.17 21.34 2.79
CA ASN A 712 -63.49 20.80 2.44
C ASN A 712 -64.53 21.93 2.26
N GLU A 713 -65.20 22.01 1.11
CA GLU A 713 -66.38 22.86 0.90
C GLU A 713 -67.66 22.09 1.26
N PRO A 714 -68.76 22.76 1.67
CA PRO A 714 -70.01 22.07 1.94
C PRO A 714 -70.73 21.65 0.64
N PRO A 715 -71.49 20.53 0.66
CA PRO A 715 -72.16 20.02 -0.55
C PRO A 715 -73.33 20.90 -0.99
N VAL A 716 -73.87 20.64 -2.18
CA VAL A 716 -75.10 21.27 -2.71
C VAL A 716 -76.21 20.23 -2.80
N ALA A 717 -77.28 20.41 -2.01
CA ALA A 717 -78.51 19.61 -2.09
C ALA A 717 -79.52 20.28 -3.03
N THR A 718 -80.22 19.49 -3.86
CA THR A 718 -81.30 20.01 -4.73
C THR A 718 -82.42 19.01 -4.90
N ILE A 719 -83.65 19.41 -4.66
CA ILE A 719 -84.85 18.62 -4.97
C ILE A 719 -85.21 18.84 -6.43
N THR A 720 -85.27 17.75 -7.20
CA THR A 720 -85.53 17.76 -8.64
C THR A 720 -86.99 17.48 -8.99
N GLN A 721 -87.74 16.87 -8.07
CA GLN A 721 -89.18 16.65 -8.17
C GLN A 721 -89.78 16.29 -6.80
N PRO A 722 -91.05 16.62 -6.51
CA PRO A 722 -91.93 17.47 -7.33
C PRO A 722 -91.39 18.92 -7.39
N ASN A 723 -91.96 19.76 -8.25
CA ASN A 723 -91.57 21.17 -8.28
C ASN A 723 -92.22 21.91 -7.11
N ASP A 724 -91.55 22.94 -6.62
CA ASP A 724 -92.14 23.84 -5.64
C ASP A 724 -93.44 24.46 -6.18
N GLY A 725 -94.50 24.44 -5.37
CA GLY A 725 -95.85 24.86 -5.71
C GLY A 725 -96.73 23.81 -6.40
N ASP A 726 -96.23 22.60 -6.68
CA ASP A 726 -97.02 21.55 -7.34
C ASP A 726 -98.30 21.21 -6.56
N SER A 727 -99.37 20.88 -7.29
CA SER A 727 -100.70 20.62 -6.73
C SER A 727 -101.15 19.18 -6.97
N PHE A 728 -101.55 18.50 -5.90
CA PHE A 728 -102.03 17.12 -5.90
C PHE A 728 -103.46 17.04 -5.35
N VAL A 729 -104.12 15.91 -5.57
CA VAL A 729 -105.44 15.61 -5.00
C VAL A 729 -105.26 14.61 -3.86
N VAL A 730 -106.08 14.71 -2.81
CA VAL A 730 -106.01 13.77 -1.69
C VAL A 730 -106.15 12.32 -2.17
N GLY A 731 -105.22 11.46 -1.75
CA GLY A 731 -105.04 10.08 -2.19
C GLY A 731 -104.01 9.87 -3.30
N SER A 732 -103.48 10.93 -3.90
CA SER A 732 -102.40 10.83 -4.91
C SER A 732 -101.07 10.38 -4.29
N THR A 733 -100.28 9.64 -5.07
CA THR A 733 -98.87 9.36 -4.77
C THR A 733 -98.01 10.54 -5.25
N ILE A 734 -97.18 11.06 -4.35
CA ILE A 734 -96.17 12.09 -4.60
C ILE A 734 -94.82 11.39 -4.72
N ASN A 735 -94.17 11.51 -5.87
CA ASN A 735 -92.81 11.02 -6.07
C ASN A 735 -91.83 12.15 -5.78
N TYR A 736 -90.83 11.89 -4.95
CA TYR A 736 -89.77 12.85 -4.63
C TYR A 736 -88.40 12.33 -5.12
N ALA A 737 -87.56 13.22 -5.63
CA ALA A 737 -86.18 12.90 -6.00
C ALA A 737 -85.28 14.13 -5.90
N GLY A 738 -83.98 13.93 -5.72
CA GLY A 738 -83.01 15.01 -5.58
C GLY A 738 -81.58 14.59 -5.91
N THR A 739 -80.71 15.57 -6.00
CA THR A 739 -79.26 15.44 -6.24
C THR A 739 -78.47 16.04 -5.07
N GLY A 740 -77.23 15.61 -4.95
CA GLY A 740 -76.29 16.02 -3.90
C GLY A 740 -74.91 16.01 -4.53
N THR A 741 -74.39 17.19 -4.85
CA THR A 741 -73.08 17.32 -5.51
C THR A 741 -72.16 18.16 -4.65
N ASP A 742 -70.93 17.72 -4.51
CA ASP A 742 -69.90 18.37 -3.74
C ASP A 742 -68.76 18.84 -4.68
N PRO A 743 -68.18 20.05 -4.49
CA PRO A 743 -67.10 20.54 -5.33
C PRO A 743 -65.84 19.66 -5.31
N GLU A 744 -65.52 19.03 -4.17
CA GLU A 744 -64.37 18.15 -4.01
C GLU A 744 -64.72 16.68 -4.29
N ASP A 745 -65.89 16.21 -3.84
CA ASP A 745 -66.25 14.78 -3.90
C ASP A 745 -67.11 14.38 -5.10
N GLY A 746 -67.64 15.35 -5.86
CA GLY A 746 -68.51 15.08 -7.01
C GLY A 746 -69.93 14.64 -6.62
N ASP A 747 -70.53 13.69 -7.35
CA ASP A 747 -71.91 13.24 -7.06
C ASP A 747 -71.95 12.30 -5.85
N LEU A 748 -72.54 12.77 -4.76
CA LEU A 748 -72.57 12.07 -3.48
C LEU A 748 -73.42 10.79 -3.56
N ALA A 749 -73.00 9.75 -2.85
CA ALA A 749 -73.70 8.46 -2.84
C ALA A 749 -75.09 8.56 -2.19
N ALA A 750 -76.02 7.66 -2.53
CA ALA A 750 -77.38 7.68 -1.99
C ALA A 750 -77.44 7.62 -0.45
N SER A 751 -76.43 7.03 0.19
CA SER A 751 -76.26 6.99 1.65
C SER A 751 -76.18 8.36 2.31
N ALA A 752 -75.80 9.41 1.56
CA ALA A 752 -75.70 10.78 2.04
C ALA A 752 -77.07 11.47 2.21
N PHE A 753 -78.16 10.91 1.66
CA PHE A 753 -79.44 11.61 1.49
C PHE A 753 -80.43 11.26 2.60
N SER A 754 -81.03 12.28 3.23
CA SER A 754 -82.12 12.16 4.20
C SER A 754 -83.30 13.06 3.83
N TRP A 755 -84.49 12.48 3.75
CA TRP A 755 -85.73 13.14 3.34
C TRP A 755 -86.68 13.32 4.52
N PHE A 756 -87.36 14.46 4.56
CA PHE A 756 -88.32 14.84 5.59
C PHE A 756 -89.59 15.44 5.00
N VAL A 757 -90.71 15.33 5.72
CA VAL A 757 -91.98 15.96 5.36
C VAL A 757 -92.66 16.62 6.56
N THR A 758 -93.15 17.84 6.35
CA THR A 758 -94.11 18.49 7.23
C THR A 758 -95.49 18.45 6.58
N THR A 759 -96.54 18.09 7.33
CA THR A 759 -97.91 17.98 6.82
C THR A 759 -98.82 19.01 7.51
N PRO A 760 -100.05 19.26 7.02
CA PRO A 760 -100.94 20.25 7.63
C PRO A 760 -101.27 20.01 9.10
N SER A 761 -101.30 18.74 9.53
CA SER A 761 -101.66 18.34 10.88
C SER A 761 -100.49 17.91 11.76
N ALA A 762 -99.28 17.77 11.21
CA ALA A 762 -98.10 17.27 11.93
C ALA A 762 -96.81 18.02 11.56
N ALA A 763 -95.99 18.29 12.57
CA ALA A 763 -94.63 18.81 12.43
C ALA A 763 -93.72 17.84 11.66
N GLU A 764 -92.55 18.33 11.22
CA GLU A 764 -91.60 17.59 10.38
C GLU A 764 -91.33 16.15 10.87
N GLN A 765 -91.47 15.18 9.96
CA GLN A 765 -91.21 13.76 10.17
C GLN A 765 -90.25 13.22 9.10
N PRO A 766 -89.44 12.20 9.40
CA PRO A 766 -88.61 11.54 8.39
C PRO A 766 -89.47 10.81 7.35
N LEU A 767 -89.12 10.97 6.08
CA LEU A 767 -89.71 10.26 4.93
C LEU A 767 -88.89 9.03 4.54
N ALA A 768 -87.59 9.20 4.35
CA ALA A 768 -86.65 8.16 3.93
C ALA A 768 -85.20 8.59 4.19
N SER A 769 -84.27 7.63 4.26
CA SER A 769 -82.84 7.90 4.34
C SER A 769 -82.09 6.87 3.47
N GLY A 770 -80.95 7.27 2.92
CA GLY A 770 -80.11 6.41 2.08
C GLY A 770 -80.61 6.26 0.64
N VAL A 771 -81.50 7.14 0.17
CA VAL A 771 -82.11 7.06 -1.16
C VAL A 771 -82.14 8.43 -1.85
N LYS A 772 -81.80 8.49 -3.14
CA LYS A 772 -81.91 9.71 -3.95
C LYS A 772 -83.35 10.01 -4.42
N SER A 773 -84.27 9.04 -4.29
CA SER A 773 -85.68 9.20 -4.67
C SER A 773 -86.60 8.24 -3.92
N GLY A 774 -87.89 8.56 -3.84
CA GLY A 774 -88.92 7.75 -3.20
C GLY A 774 -90.35 8.24 -3.52
N SER A 775 -91.34 7.70 -2.80
CA SER A 775 -92.73 8.14 -2.96
C SER A 775 -93.50 8.10 -1.64
N ALA A 776 -94.50 8.98 -1.50
CA ALA A 776 -95.39 9.07 -0.34
C ALA A 776 -96.84 9.35 -0.79
N VAL A 777 -97.84 9.01 0.03
CA VAL A 777 -99.26 9.24 -0.30
C VAL A 777 -99.80 10.47 0.41
N ALA A 778 -100.47 11.35 -0.34
CA ALA A 778 -101.10 12.57 0.14
C ALA A 778 -102.42 12.27 0.87
N ASN A 779 -102.37 12.06 2.19
CA ASN A 779 -103.52 11.60 2.96
C ASN A 779 -104.44 12.72 3.48
N GLU A 780 -104.01 13.97 3.41
CA GLU A 780 -104.73 15.13 3.97
C GLU A 780 -104.74 16.30 2.99
N VAL A 781 -105.74 17.18 3.11
CA VAL A 781 -105.84 18.41 2.32
C VAL A 781 -105.06 19.51 3.02
N GLY A 782 -104.18 20.21 2.29
CA GLY A 782 -103.36 21.31 2.78
C GLY A 782 -101.95 21.33 2.21
N THR A 783 -101.08 22.17 2.76
CA THR A 783 -99.69 22.32 2.30
C THR A 783 -98.78 21.29 2.95
N TYR A 784 -97.93 20.65 2.15
CA TYR A 784 -96.86 19.78 2.58
C TYR A 784 -95.53 20.46 2.28
N VAL A 785 -94.57 20.41 3.20
CA VAL A 785 -93.18 20.84 2.96
C VAL A 785 -92.31 19.60 2.90
N ILE A 786 -91.58 19.40 1.80
CA ILE A 786 -90.61 18.31 1.64
C ILE A 786 -89.22 18.91 1.74
N ARG A 787 -88.38 18.39 2.63
CA ARG A 787 -86.99 18.81 2.81
C ARG A 787 -86.05 17.64 2.50
N LEU A 788 -84.98 17.92 1.76
CA LEU A 788 -83.85 17.05 1.51
C LEU A 788 -82.64 17.59 2.26
N GLU A 789 -81.93 16.73 2.95
CA GLU A 789 -80.61 16.99 3.56
C GLU A 789 -79.58 16.03 2.98
N VAL A 790 -78.39 16.53 2.66
CA VAL A 790 -77.26 15.77 2.12
C VAL A 790 -76.02 16.04 2.98
N VAL A 791 -75.25 15.00 3.28
CA VAL A 791 -74.00 15.06 4.07
C VAL A 791 -72.84 14.47 3.27
N ASP A 792 -71.72 15.17 3.16
CA ASP A 792 -70.50 14.69 2.48
C ASP A 792 -69.71 13.67 3.35
N SER A 793 -68.54 13.22 2.89
CA SER A 793 -67.70 12.25 3.61
C SER A 793 -67.10 12.80 4.90
N GLU A 794 -66.88 14.11 4.94
CA GLU A 794 -66.18 14.88 5.95
C GLU A 794 -67.14 15.44 7.03
N GLY A 795 -68.45 15.31 6.79
CA GLY A 795 -69.53 15.64 7.70
C GLY A 795 -70.16 17.02 7.49
N ALA A 796 -69.80 17.76 6.43
CA ALA A 796 -70.50 19.00 6.07
C ALA A 796 -71.87 18.68 5.46
N THR A 797 -72.83 19.57 5.71
CA THR A 797 -74.25 19.31 5.40
C THR A 797 -74.85 20.43 4.57
N ALA A 798 -75.76 20.08 3.67
CA ALA A 798 -76.58 21.03 2.93
C ALA A 798 -78.02 20.53 2.82
N SER A 799 -78.97 21.46 2.65
CA SER A 799 -80.38 21.10 2.52
C SER A 799 -81.14 21.97 1.55
N ASP A 800 -82.15 21.38 0.92
CA ASP A 800 -83.11 22.05 0.05
C ASP A 800 -84.55 21.70 0.49
N GLN A 801 -85.52 22.58 0.24
CA GLN A 801 -86.91 22.35 0.61
C GLN A 801 -87.89 22.94 -0.40
N ILE A 802 -89.02 22.26 -0.57
CA ILE A 802 -90.13 22.67 -1.44
C ILE A 802 -91.47 22.55 -0.72
N SER A 803 -92.47 23.28 -1.18
CA SER A 803 -93.85 23.27 -0.69
C SER A 803 -94.83 22.82 -1.78
N ILE A 804 -95.65 21.81 -1.51
CA ILE A 804 -96.70 21.34 -2.43
C ILE A 804 -98.09 21.48 -1.79
N THR A 805 -99.15 21.55 -2.60
CA THR A 805 -100.54 21.72 -2.11
C THR A 805 -101.43 20.54 -2.46
N VAL A 806 -102.14 19.98 -1.49
CA VAL A 806 -103.09 18.87 -1.68
C VAL A 806 -104.53 19.36 -1.55
N THR A 807 -105.39 19.03 -2.53
CA THR A 807 -106.80 19.50 -2.63
C THR A 807 -107.84 18.36 -2.56
N ALA A 808 -109.10 18.68 -2.26
CA ALA A 808 -110.19 17.70 -2.13
C ALA A 808 -110.76 17.23 -3.49
N SER A 809 -111.15 15.95 -3.61
CA SER A 809 -111.71 15.38 -4.84
C SER A 809 -113.20 15.74 -5.05
N ALA A 810 -113.57 16.24 -6.23
CA ALA A 810 -114.92 16.70 -6.56
C ALA A 810 -115.74 15.62 -7.30
N LYS A 811 -116.62 14.86 -6.61
CA LYS A 811 -117.62 14.00 -7.29
C LYS A 811 -118.85 13.62 -6.44
N ILE A 812 -119.86 14.51 -6.35
CA ILE A 812 -121.28 14.11 -6.15
C ILE A 812 -122.15 15.04 -7.02
N ALA A 813 -122.37 14.69 -8.29
CA ALA A 813 -123.21 15.46 -9.21
C ALA A 813 -124.69 14.99 -9.16
N ALA A 814 -125.60 15.95 -9.06
CA ALA A 814 -127.04 15.80 -9.08
C ALA A 814 -127.55 15.51 -10.51
N SER A 815 -127.74 14.25 -10.87
CA SER A 815 -128.26 13.85 -12.19
C SER A 815 -129.67 13.25 -12.17
N ASP A 816 -130.34 13.25 -11.01
CA ASP A 816 -131.62 12.58 -10.83
C ASP A 816 -132.71 13.63 -10.59
N SER A 817 -133.59 13.83 -11.58
CA SER A 817 -134.66 14.86 -11.65
C SER A 817 -135.72 14.75 -10.54
N THR A 818 -135.54 13.81 -9.61
CA THR A 818 -136.38 13.57 -8.44
C THR A 818 -135.77 14.12 -7.13
N VAL A 819 -134.58 14.72 -7.18
CA VAL A 819 -133.85 15.22 -5.99
C VAL A 819 -134.12 16.70 -5.77
N LEU A 820 -134.64 17.04 -4.58
CA LEU A 820 -135.14 18.38 -4.30
C LEU A 820 -134.16 19.29 -3.56
N ALA A 821 -133.18 18.74 -2.82
CA ALA A 821 -132.12 19.51 -2.18
C ALA A 821 -131.01 18.63 -1.58
N PHE A 822 -129.81 19.21 -1.45
CA PHE A 822 -128.69 18.69 -0.66
C PHE A 822 -128.43 19.61 0.53
N ALA A 823 -128.22 19.03 1.72
CA ALA A 823 -127.79 19.79 2.89
C ALA A 823 -126.50 19.20 3.45
N ARG A 824 -125.51 20.07 3.69
CA ARG A 824 -124.21 19.74 4.27
C ARG A 824 -124.36 19.59 5.78
N LEU A 825 -123.98 18.43 6.32
CA LEU A 825 -123.81 18.25 7.75
C LEU A 825 -122.31 18.33 8.06
N GLY A 826 -121.89 19.47 8.57
CA GLY A 826 -120.56 19.66 9.14
C GLY A 826 -120.58 19.37 10.64
N VAL A 827 -119.51 18.73 11.14
CA VAL A 827 -119.22 18.67 12.57
C VAL A 827 -118.94 20.12 13.05
N PRO A 828 -119.39 20.56 14.24
CA PRO A 828 -118.93 21.82 14.81
C PRO A 828 -117.40 21.81 14.95
N GLU A 829 -116.73 22.92 14.62
CA GLU A 829 -115.26 23.07 14.57
C GLU A 829 -114.52 22.89 15.91
N ARG A 830 -115.23 22.56 16.99
CA ARG A 830 -114.60 22.37 18.31
C ARG A 830 -115.24 21.22 19.05
N TYR A 831 -114.62 20.04 18.98
CA TYR A 831 -114.56 19.09 20.09
C TYR A 831 -113.26 18.29 19.97
N ASP A 832 -112.44 18.40 21.01
CA ASP A 832 -111.23 17.64 21.27
C ASP A 832 -111.60 16.20 21.69
N VAL A 833 -110.89 15.20 21.20
CA VAL A 833 -111.25 13.78 21.42
C VAL A 833 -110.00 12.92 21.67
N SER A 834 -109.38 13.07 22.83
CA SER A 834 -108.63 11.97 23.46
C SER A 834 -109.59 11.08 24.25
N GLY A 835 -110.11 10.05 23.60
CA GLY A 835 -110.89 8.98 24.26
C GLY A 835 -112.13 8.54 23.50
N ALA A 836 -112.30 7.22 23.36
CA ALA A 836 -113.44 6.60 22.69
C ALA A 836 -114.77 6.98 23.37
N TYR A 837 -115.53 7.92 22.78
CA TYR A 837 -116.85 8.34 23.28
C TYR A 837 -117.85 8.69 22.15
N PRO A 838 -119.17 8.68 22.45
CA PRO A 838 -120.24 8.50 21.46
C PRO A 838 -120.50 9.73 20.60
N ASN A 839 -121.05 9.49 19.40
CA ASN A 839 -121.54 10.44 18.39
C ASN A 839 -121.58 11.95 18.81
N PRO A 840 -120.93 12.87 18.04
CA PRO A 840 -120.89 14.32 18.27
C PRO A 840 -122.24 15.08 18.31
N PHE A 841 -123.39 14.38 18.34
CA PHE A 841 -124.74 14.97 18.46
C PHE A 841 -125.47 14.68 19.80
N SER A 842 -124.76 14.28 20.86
CA SER A 842 -125.37 13.95 22.18
C SER A 842 -125.30 15.10 23.20
N LEU A 843 -126.34 15.95 23.27
CA LEU A 843 -126.70 16.63 24.52
C LEU A 843 -127.61 15.70 25.35
N GLN A 844 -127.36 15.63 26.66
CA GLN A 844 -127.97 14.72 27.63
C GLN A 844 -129.52 14.63 27.55
N LYS A 845 -130.06 13.43 27.85
CA LYS A 845 -131.48 13.03 27.96
C LYS A 845 -132.25 12.72 26.66
N SER A 846 -132.18 11.45 26.23
CA SER A 846 -133.21 10.67 25.50
C SER A 846 -133.94 11.25 24.26
N GLN A 847 -133.57 12.41 23.71
CA GLN A 847 -134.25 13.02 22.55
C GLN A 847 -133.32 13.72 21.53
N SER A 848 -132.09 13.23 21.33
CA SER A 848 -131.01 13.96 20.63
C SER A 848 -130.50 13.20 19.38
N GLY A 849 -130.71 13.79 18.20
CA GLY A 849 -130.21 13.36 16.89
C GLY A 849 -130.38 14.51 15.90
N THR A 850 -129.59 14.57 14.82
CA THR A 850 -129.70 15.63 13.81
C THR A 850 -131.13 15.71 13.30
N ARG A 851 -131.79 16.85 13.55
CA ARG A 851 -133.19 17.07 13.15
C ARG A 851 -133.22 17.67 11.76
N ILE A 852 -133.72 16.88 10.82
CA ILE A 852 -133.91 17.29 9.44
C ILE A 852 -135.36 17.72 9.32
N ARG A 853 -135.58 19.04 9.25
CA ARG A 853 -136.92 19.59 9.04
C ARG A 853 -137.21 19.62 7.55
N LEU A 854 -138.30 18.96 7.18
CA LEU A 854 -138.87 18.93 5.83
C LEU A 854 -140.17 19.73 5.84
N ALA A 855 -140.26 20.76 5.01
CA ALA A 855 -141.50 21.47 4.77
C ALA A 855 -142.14 20.96 3.48
N LEU A 856 -143.26 20.24 3.58
CA LEU A 856 -143.97 19.70 2.44
C LEU A 856 -145.16 20.60 2.08
N PRO A 857 -145.24 21.12 0.84
CA PRO A 857 -146.34 22.00 0.43
C PRO A 857 -147.66 21.25 0.20
N GLN A 858 -147.61 19.94 -0.02
CA GLN A 858 -148.76 19.06 -0.25
C GLN A 858 -148.45 17.65 0.22
N ALA A 859 -149.46 16.78 0.29
CA ALA A 859 -149.23 15.38 0.59
C ALA A 859 -148.48 14.69 -0.57
N GLN A 860 -147.33 14.06 -0.29
CA GLN A 860 -146.52 13.39 -1.32
C GLN A 860 -145.63 12.29 -0.74
N GLN A 861 -145.18 11.38 -1.61
CA GLN A 861 -144.21 10.34 -1.27
C GLN A 861 -142.81 10.95 -1.08
N VAL A 862 -142.13 10.65 0.03
CA VAL A 862 -140.80 11.21 0.36
C VAL A 862 -139.80 10.12 0.75
N ARG A 863 -138.55 10.24 0.29
CA ARG A 863 -137.37 9.46 0.71
C ARG A 863 -136.23 10.37 1.13
N VAL A 864 -135.51 10.01 2.18
CA VAL A 864 -134.34 10.76 2.69
C VAL A 864 -133.17 9.82 2.94
N GLU A 865 -132.00 10.15 2.42
CA GLU A 865 -130.75 9.36 2.48
C GLU A 865 -129.54 10.23 2.89
N VAL A 866 -128.47 9.62 3.41
CA VAL A 866 -127.22 10.27 3.86
C VAL A 866 -125.99 9.63 3.18
N TYR A 867 -125.01 10.43 2.75
CA TYR A 867 -123.80 10.02 1.99
C TYR A 867 -122.50 10.61 2.60
N ASN A 868 -121.35 9.94 2.45
CA ASN A 868 -120.01 10.43 2.88
C ASN A 868 -119.30 11.28 1.79
N VAL A 869 -118.12 11.86 2.10
CA VAL A 869 -117.32 12.67 1.15
C VAL A 869 -116.83 11.92 -0.08
N LEU A 870 -116.73 10.59 0.01
CA LEU A 870 -116.37 9.72 -1.12
C LEU A 870 -117.59 9.41 -2.01
N GLY A 871 -118.78 9.94 -1.70
CA GLY A 871 -120.00 9.74 -2.48
C GLY A 871 -120.76 8.44 -2.18
N GLN A 872 -120.39 7.70 -1.14
CA GLN A 872 -121.01 6.42 -0.78
C GLN A 872 -122.23 6.64 0.14
N ARG A 873 -123.33 5.88 -0.06
CA ARG A 873 -124.54 5.96 0.77
C ARG A 873 -124.31 5.31 2.13
N VAL A 874 -124.57 6.06 3.19
CA VAL A 874 -124.30 5.69 4.58
C VAL A 874 -125.58 5.35 5.33
N ALA A 875 -126.67 6.12 5.15
CA ALA A 875 -127.93 5.87 5.85
C ALA A 875 -129.16 6.20 4.99
N THR A 876 -130.31 5.59 5.31
CA THR A 876 -131.63 5.89 4.76
C THR A 876 -132.59 6.18 5.92
N LEU A 877 -133.11 7.40 5.98
CA LEU A 877 -133.91 7.92 7.10
C LEU A 877 -135.41 7.85 6.84
N LEU A 878 -135.82 7.93 5.58
CA LEU A 878 -137.21 7.74 5.14
C LEU A 878 -137.20 6.96 3.83
N ARG A 879 -138.10 5.99 3.67
CA ARG A 879 -138.22 5.16 2.47
C ARG A 879 -139.60 5.33 1.85
N ASP A 880 -139.69 6.21 0.86
CA ASP A 880 -140.89 6.44 0.04
C ASP A 880 -142.18 6.34 0.85
N GLN A 881 -142.30 7.19 1.88
CA GLN A 881 -143.50 7.27 2.72
C GLN A 881 -144.38 8.44 2.29
N SER A 882 -145.70 8.21 2.25
CA SER A 882 -146.68 9.26 1.95
C SER A 882 -146.81 10.17 3.16
N MET A 883 -146.26 11.38 3.06
CA MET A 883 -146.31 12.39 4.11
C MET A 883 -147.32 13.47 3.72
N GLN A 884 -148.16 13.90 4.66
CA GLN A 884 -149.13 14.97 4.44
C GLN A 884 -148.47 16.35 4.23
N ALA A 885 -149.22 17.32 3.71
CA ALA A 885 -148.76 18.71 3.67
C ALA A 885 -148.44 19.22 5.09
N GLY A 886 -147.35 19.97 5.26
CA GLY A 886 -146.94 20.54 6.54
C GLY A 886 -145.46 20.32 6.87
N TYR A 887 -145.08 20.66 8.10
CA TYR A 887 -143.71 20.46 8.58
C TYR A 887 -143.54 19.09 9.22
N HIS A 888 -142.50 18.39 8.78
CA HIS A 888 -142.08 17.11 9.33
C HIS A 888 -140.65 17.21 9.82
N VAL A 889 -140.33 16.49 10.88
CA VAL A 889 -138.97 16.44 11.41
C VAL A 889 -138.51 14.99 11.44
N LEU A 890 -137.52 14.68 10.62
CA LEU A 890 -136.81 13.41 10.67
C LEU A 890 -135.61 13.54 11.59
N ARG A 891 -135.20 12.43 12.21
CA ARG A 891 -134.01 12.39 13.06
C ARG A 891 -133.01 11.41 12.50
N TRP A 892 -131.76 11.84 12.41
CA TRP A 892 -130.62 10.95 12.20
C TRP A 892 -129.75 10.90 13.45
N ASP A 893 -129.47 9.70 13.94
CA ASP A 893 -128.72 9.45 15.17
C ASP A 893 -127.22 9.17 14.92
N GLY A 894 -126.73 9.53 13.73
CA GLY A 894 -125.33 9.32 13.32
C GLY A 894 -124.95 7.85 13.11
N ARG A 895 -125.93 6.99 12.80
CA ARG A 895 -125.69 5.57 12.49
C ARG A 895 -126.02 5.25 11.03
N SER A 896 -125.31 4.29 10.46
CA SER A 896 -125.60 3.72 9.15
C SER A 896 -126.93 2.95 9.16
N SER A 897 -127.43 2.57 7.99
CA SER A 897 -128.62 1.71 7.90
C SER A 897 -128.48 0.32 8.53
N SER A 898 -127.26 -0.12 8.85
CA SER A 898 -126.99 -1.35 9.62
C SER A 898 -126.87 -1.12 11.13
N GLY A 899 -127.12 0.10 11.61
CA GLY A 899 -127.08 0.46 13.03
C GLY A 899 -125.68 0.75 13.59
N GLN A 900 -124.63 0.75 12.76
CA GLN A 900 -123.27 1.08 13.19
C GLN A 900 -123.04 2.60 13.23
N ARG A 901 -122.27 3.09 14.21
CA ARG A 901 -121.90 4.52 14.26
C ARG A 901 -120.93 4.86 13.13
N VAL A 902 -121.08 6.04 12.54
CA VAL A 902 -120.23 6.51 11.43
C VAL A 902 -119.12 7.46 11.93
N PRO A 903 -117.94 7.52 11.29
CA PRO A 903 -116.84 8.39 11.71
C PRO A 903 -117.21 9.88 11.73
N ALA A 904 -116.53 10.68 12.54
CA ALA A 904 -116.66 12.14 12.46
C ALA A 904 -116.16 12.62 11.09
N GLY A 905 -116.89 13.54 10.46
CA GLY A 905 -116.55 14.02 9.14
C GLY A 905 -117.71 14.72 8.44
N LEU A 906 -117.48 15.05 7.17
CA LEU A 906 -118.43 15.75 6.32
C LEU A 906 -119.42 14.77 5.67
N TYR A 907 -120.72 15.02 5.82
CA TYR A 907 -121.80 14.20 5.24
C TYR A 907 -122.81 15.03 4.46
N PHE A 908 -123.49 14.39 3.51
CA PHE A 908 -124.49 14.99 2.62
C PHE A 908 -125.84 14.31 2.77
N ILE A 909 -126.92 15.07 2.96
CA ILE A 909 -128.30 14.55 2.97
C ILE A 909 -128.91 14.72 1.57
N LYS A 910 -129.56 13.67 1.06
CA LYS A 910 -130.28 13.64 -0.21
C LYS A 910 -131.76 13.36 0.03
N VAL A 911 -132.65 14.24 -0.44
CA VAL A 911 -134.13 14.06 -0.34
C VAL A 911 -134.74 13.91 -1.72
N ARG A 912 -135.63 12.90 -1.88
CA ARG A 912 -136.42 12.65 -3.10
C ARG A 912 -137.91 12.70 -2.77
N ALA A 913 -138.73 13.36 -3.60
CA ALA A 913 -140.19 13.32 -3.48
C ALA A 913 -140.90 13.31 -4.84
N GLY A 914 -142.06 12.65 -4.94
CA GLY A 914 -142.80 12.44 -6.21
C GLY A 914 -143.54 13.67 -6.76
N GLU A 915 -143.52 13.80 -8.09
CA GLU A 915 -144.05 14.84 -9.01
C GLU A 915 -143.82 16.35 -8.70
N LEU A 916 -143.55 17.10 -9.77
CA LEU A 916 -142.36 17.97 -9.91
C LEU A 916 -142.63 19.49 -9.80
N GLN A 917 -143.57 19.95 -8.96
CA GLN A 917 -144.07 21.34 -9.12
C GLN A 917 -144.02 22.28 -7.92
N LYS A 918 -143.65 21.89 -6.68
CA LYS A 918 -143.49 22.86 -5.56
C LYS A 918 -142.34 22.50 -4.60
N SER A 919 -141.50 23.48 -4.28
CA SER A 919 -140.20 23.35 -3.60
C SER A 919 -140.30 22.88 -2.13
N VAL A 920 -139.69 21.73 -1.83
CA VAL A 920 -139.47 21.26 -0.46
C VAL A 920 -138.31 22.04 0.15
N ARG A 921 -138.53 22.71 1.28
CA ARG A 921 -137.43 23.36 2.02
C ARG A 921 -136.87 22.38 3.05
N ILE A 922 -135.56 22.18 3.00
CA ILE A 922 -134.80 21.42 4.00
C ILE A 922 -134.04 22.41 4.88
N SER A 923 -134.19 22.25 6.19
CA SER A 923 -133.32 22.93 7.16
C SER A 923 -132.81 21.90 8.16
N ILE A 924 -131.51 21.96 8.43
CA ILE A 924 -130.91 21.19 9.51
C ILE A 924 -131.09 22.03 10.77
N LEU A 925 -131.98 21.56 11.66
CA LEU A 925 -132.15 22.15 12.97
C LEU A 925 -131.00 21.61 13.84
N ARG A 926 -130.14 22.52 14.30
CA ARG A 926 -129.15 22.23 15.33
C ARG A 926 -129.81 22.19 16.69
#